data_AF-A0A9D7JYC1-F1
#
_entry.id   AF-A0A9D7JYC1-F1
#
_cell.length_a   1.000
_cell.length_b   1.000
_cell.length_c   1.000
_cell.angle_alpha   90.00
_cell.angle_beta   90.00
_cell.angle_gamma   90.00
#
_symmetry.space_group_name_H-M   'P 1'
#
loop_
_entity.id
_entity.type
_entity.pdbx_description
1 polymer ?
#
loop_
_entity_poly.entity_id
_entity_poly.type
_entity_poly.pdbx_seq_one_letter_code
_entity_poly.pdbx_strand_id
1 'polypeptide(L)'
;MRPDIEASMHAKPLRISFADLTHTGQVIASNTFPLGVSLVAAFARENARTPLAVEVFKYPDDFAAYLDRAIPDIACFSNFSWNMQLSTGYAAAIKRRAPQTIAVFGGPNYPLTAEEQADFLKAHPEIDFYVWLEGEGAFVRLLDALADCGFSAEKLKASGQLIPGVHYLDPAGKLVAGPLGPRLNDLTKIPSPYCSGLNDKFFDDVLIPMIQTNRGCPYQCTFCTEGQDYYNKIHWSARKRIDDDLKYIAERVRVPDLIIVDSNFGMFKEDLETCQTLAELQETRHWPKHIHVSAGKNRKERVLEAAATVKGAINLSATIQSIDDHVLELVKRRNISVEQIVDVGKQAEAPGANSYSEIILCLPGDTLTSHYRSVFTMMDVGINFLRMYQLMMLPGSDLSSQATRQRFGMHTRYRVLPRCFGSYKVFGDDRAFWEIEEICIENSTMPYGDYLDCRELNLTAELFYNSGSFRELLNFLSLKGIKPSALMAAVHAARRAGDPELTALYAGFRDETHSSLWSSRDDLETFIATPGTVDRYISGELGNNELFKYRAQGFFHTQKALHRILFTAARQQMAPMVTTTALELDYLAELERYSLLKKSALLAVDETLSDNFSFDFMALEKAGFHDHPASHHLARSQTLQFDHSAEQCELIASYIKQYGTTLNGLGRIVLRSHVNKLHRQARTC
;
A
#
# COMPACT_ATOMS: atom_id res chain seq x y z
N MET A 1 -8.30 -49.46 -26.13
CA MET A 1 -8.51 -48.06 -26.52
C MET A 1 -9.99 -47.75 -26.33
N ARG A 2 -10.33 -46.76 -25.50
CA ARG A 2 -11.73 -46.34 -25.29
C ARG A 2 -12.11 -45.34 -26.40
N PRO A 3 -13.33 -45.40 -26.94
CA PRO A 3 -13.81 -44.52 -28.03
C PRO A 3 -13.75 -43.02 -27.69
N ASP A 4 -13.65 -42.67 -26.40
CA ASP A 4 -13.76 -41.30 -25.91
C ASP A 4 -12.50 -40.44 -26.14
N ILE A 5 -11.37 -41.04 -26.53
CA ILE A 5 -10.11 -40.32 -26.75
C ILE A 5 -10.02 -39.72 -28.17
N GLU A 6 -10.65 -40.35 -29.17
CA GLU A 6 -10.59 -39.84 -30.55
C GLU A 6 -11.52 -38.62 -30.78
N ALA A 7 -12.64 -38.52 -30.05
CA ALA A 7 -13.54 -37.35 -30.13
C ALA A 7 -12.93 -36.06 -29.53
N SER A 8 -11.92 -36.20 -28.66
CA SER A 8 -11.25 -35.07 -27.98
C SER A 8 -10.27 -34.31 -28.89
N MET A 9 -9.70 -34.96 -29.92
CA MET A 9 -8.64 -34.37 -30.76
C MET A 9 -9.15 -33.35 -31.81
N HIS A 10 -10.46 -33.16 -31.94
CA HIS A 10 -11.07 -32.25 -32.91
C HIS A 10 -11.94 -31.13 -32.30
N ALA A 11 -12.02 -31.02 -30.97
CA ALA A 11 -12.73 -29.92 -30.32
C ALA A 11 -11.91 -28.62 -30.39
N LYS A 12 -12.52 -27.55 -30.92
CA LYS A 12 -11.90 -26.21 -30.92
C LYS A 12 -11.60 -25.79 -29.46
N PRO A 13 -10.38 -25.32 -29.16
CA PRO A 13 -10.05 -24.88 -27.80
C PRO A 13 -10.99 -23.77 -27.32
N LEU A 14 -11.41 -23.85 -26.06
CA LEU A 14 -12.25 -22.83 -25.42
C LEU A 14 -11.40 -21.58 -25.17
N ARG A 15 -11.82 -20.42 -25.66
CA ARG A 15 -11.10 -19.17 -25.46
C ARG A 15 -11.46 -18.58 -24.11
N ILE A 16 -10.48 -18.47 -23.23
CA ILE A 16 -10.65 -17.92 -21.89
C ILE A 16 -9.72 -16.72 -21.73
N SER A 17 -10.28 -15.57 -21.36
CA SER A 17 -9.49 -14.42 -20.92
C SER A 17 -9.47 -14.34 -19.40
N PHE A 18 -8.30 -14.11 -18.81
CA PHE A 18 -8.12 -13.84 -17.39
C PHE A 18 -7.64 -12.41 -17.20
N ALA A 19 -8.38 -11.58 -16.49
CA ALA A 19 -8.08 -10.17 -16.34
C ALA A 19 -7.90 -9.79 -14.86
N ASP A 20 -6.73 -9.25 -14.53
CA ASP A 20 -6.47 -8.54 -13.27
C ASP A 20 -6.24 -7.06 -13.60
N LEU A 21 -7.30 -6.37 -13.99
CA LEU A 21 -7.18 -5.02 -14.55
C LEU A 21 -6.67 -4.02 -13.52
N THR A 22 -5.82 -3.10 -13.96
CA THR A 22 -5.37 -1.96 -13.15
C THR A 22 -5.76 -0.63 -13.79
N HIS A 23 -6.16 0.34 -12.97
CA HIS A 23 -6.44 1.68 -13.46
C HIS A 23 -5.15 2.38 -13.94
N THR A 24 -5.27 3.12 -15.06
CA THR A 24 -4.16 3.85 -15.68
C THR A 24 -4.46 5.34 -15.89
N GLY A 25 -5.60 5.84 -15.39
CA GLY A 25 -6.10 7.19 -15.72
C GLY A 25 -5.12 8.31 -15.33
N GLN A 26 -4.60 8.30 -14.10
CA GLN A 26 -3.61 9.29 -13.66
C GLN A 26 -2.18 8.75 -13.65
N VAL A 27 -2.02 7.54 -13.14
CA VAL A 27 -0.82 6.71 -13.10
C VAL A 27 -1.29 5.25 -13.03
N ILE A 28 -0.39 4.30 -13.24
CA ILE A 28 -0.70 2.89 -12.99
C ILE A 28 -0.94 2.70 -11.49
N ALA A 29 -2.17 2.33 -11.12
CA ALA A 29 -2.58 2.21 -9.72
C ALA A 29 -1.89 1.03 -9.02
N SER A 30 -1.80 -0.12 -9.72
CA SER A 30 -1.15 -1.35 -9.28
C SER A 30 -0.24 -1.87 -10.38
N ASN A 31 1.05 -1.53 -10.29
CA ASN A 31 2.07 -1.85 -11.30
C ASN A 31 2.73 -3.21 -11.01
N THR A 32 1.92 -4.26 -10.88
CA THR A 32 2.40 -5.61 -10.55
C THR A 32 1.96 -6.64 -11.58
N PHE A 33 2.66 -7.78 -11.67
CA PHE A 33 2.23 -8.88 -12.52
C PHE A 33 0.87 -9.43 -12.07
N PRO A 34 0.02 -9.95 -12.97
CA PRO A 34 -1.28 -10.51 -12.61
C PRO A 34 -1.16 -11.95 -12.05
N LEU A 35 -0.35 -12.15 -11.00
CA LEU A 35 0.09 -13.48 -10.53
C LEU A 35 -1.09 -14.40 -10.16
N GLY A 36 -2.06 -13.93 -9.39
CA GLY A 36 -3.16 -14.76 -8.90
C GLY A 36 -3.96 -15.40 -10.04
N VAL A 37 -4.41 -14.59 -11.00
CA VAL A 37 -5.12 -15.11 -12.18
C VAL A 37 -4.23 -15.95 -13.09
N SER A 38 -2.93 -15.66 -13.15
CA SER A 38 -1.96 -16.44 -13.92
C SER A 38 -1.75 -17.84 -13.34
N LEU A 39 -1.76 -17.99 -12.01
CA LEU A 39 -1.69 -19.29 -11.33
C LEU A 39 -2.95 -20.12 -11.60
N VAL A 40 -4.15 -19.50 -11.52
CA VAL A 40 -5.42 -20.17 -11.85
C VAL A 40 -5.44 -20.60 -13.31
N ALA A 41 -5.02 -19.73 -14.22
CA ALA A 41 -4.91 -19.99 -15.65
C ALA A 41 -3.96 -21.15 -15.95
N ALA A 42 -2.74 -21.14 -15.38
CA ALA A 42 -1.76 -22.21 -15.55
C ALA A 42 -2.29 -23.55 -15.01
N PHE A 43 -2.92 -23.55 -13.83
CA PHE A 43 -3.54 -24.75 -13.26
C PHE A 43 -4.67 -25.30 -14.13
N ALA A 44 -5.56 -24.44 -14.64
CA ALA A 44 -6.65 -24.86 -15.51
C ALA A 44 -6.16 -25.46 -16.83
N ARG A 45 -5.10 -24.92 -17.44
CA ARG A 45 -4.51 -25.47 -18.67
C ARG A 45 -4.06 -26.92 -18.54
N GLU A 46 -3.60 -27.33 -17.35
CA GLU A 46 -3.14 -28.71 -17.11
C GLU A 46 -4.24 -29.66 -16.62
N ASN A 47 -5.29 -29.13 -15.98
CA ASN A 47 -6.26 -29.95 -15.25
C ASN A 47 -7.67 -29.96 -15.85
N ALA A 48 -8.00 -29.07 -16.78
CA ALA A 48 -9.32 -29.07 -17.44
C ALA A 48 -9.45 -30.20 -18.47
N ARG A 49 -10.64 -30.80 -18.56
CA ARG A 49 -10.95 -31.84 -19.57
C ARG A 49 -11.03 -31.29 -21.00
N THR A 50 -11.34 -30.01 -21.13
CA THR A 50 -11.50 -29.31 -22.41
C THR A 50 -10.21 -28.54 -22.72
N PRO A 51 -9.66 -28.64 -23.95
CA PRO A 51 -8.53 -27.82 -24.36
C PRO A 51 -8.81 -26.33 -24.24
N LEU A 52 -7.87 -25.57 -23.66
CA LEU A 52 -8.04 -24.14 -23.39
C LEU A 52 -7.07 -23.29 -24.20
N ALA A 53 -7.58 -22.24 -24.84
CA ALA A 53 -6.79 -21.13 -25.39
C ALA A 53 -6.87 -19.96 -24.40
N VAL A 54 -5.78 -19.71 -23.69
CA VAL A 54 -5.76 -18.80 -22.53
C VAL A 54 -4.99 -17.52 -22.85
N GLU A 55 -5.57 -16.38 -22.50
CA GLU A 55 -4.93 -15.07 -22.53
C GLU A 55 -5.07 -14.38 -21.17
N VAL A 56 -4.00 -13.75 -20.68
CA VAL A 56 -3.99 -13.02 -19.40
C VAL A 56 -3.86 -11.51 -19.66
N PHE A 57 -4.53 -10.66 -18.89
CA PHE A 57 -4.53 -9.21 -19.08
C PHE A 57 -4.32 -8.46 -17.76
N LYS A 58 -3.51 -7.40 -17.82
CA LYS A 58 -3.27 -6.45 -16.72
C LYS A 58 -3.74 -5.04 -17.10
N TYR A 59 -3.43 -4.59 -18.32
CA TYR A 59 -3.83 -3.28 -18.80
C TYR A 59 -5.22 -3.30 -19.44
N PRO A 60 -6.10 -2.34 -19.11
CA PRO A 60 -7.41 -2.20 -19.73
C PRO A 60 -7.32 -2.05 -21.26
N ASP A 61 -6.41 -1.22 -21.75
CA ASP A 61 -6.26 -0.97 -23.19
C ASP A 61 -5.82 -2.21 -23.97
N ASP A 62 -4.95 -3.04 -23.41
CA ASP A 62 -4.56 -4.32 -24.02
C ASP A 62 -5.74 -5.28 -24.08
N PHE A 63 -6.56 -5.30 -23.03
CA PHE A 63 -7.75 -6.16 -23.01
C PHE A 63 -8.81 -5.65 -23.99
N ALA A 64 -9.02 -4.35 -24.08
CA ALA A 64 -9.87 -3.74 -25.10
C ALA A 64 -9.41 -4.07 -26.52
N ALA A 65 -8.11 -3.92 -26.81
CA ALA A 65 -7.55 -4.27 -28.11
C ALA A 65 -7.69 -5.77 -28.44
N TYR A 66 -7.65 -6.65 -27.44
CA TYR A 66 -8.01 -8.06 -27.63
C TYR A 66 -9.50 -8.21 -27.98
N LEU A 67 -10.39 -7.55 -27.23
CA LEU A 67 -11.84 -7.63 -27.41
C LEU A 67 -12.31 -7.14 -28.80
N ASP A 68 -11.61 -6.16 -29.38
CA ASP A 68 -11.88 -5.68 -30.75
C ASP A 68 -11.62 -6.76 -31.83
N ARG A 69 -10.76 -7.75 -31.53
CA ARG A 69 -10.35 -8.81 -32.45
C ARG A 69 -11.04 -10.14 -32.16
N ALA A 70 -11.30 -10.43 -30.88
CA ALA A 70 -11.86 -11.70 -30.45
C ALA A 70 -12.70 -11.54 -29.17
N ILE A 71 -13.84 -12.22 -29.14
CA ILE A 71 -14.67 -12.34 -27.94
C ILE A 71 -14.33 -13.65 -27.22
N PRO A 72 -14.02 -13.64 -25.91
CA PRO A 72 -13.80 -14.87 -25.14
C PRO A 72 -15.10 -15.64 -24.93
N ASP A 73 -14.98 -16.96 -24.85
CA ASP A 73 -16.12 -17.82 -24.49
C ASP A 73 -16.38 -17.76 -22.97
N ILE A 74 -15.30 -17.61 -22.18
CA ILE A 74 -15.34 -17.31 -20.75
C ILE A 74 -14.43 -16.12 -20.45
N ALA A 75 -14.96 -15.08 -19.79
CA ALA A 75 -14.21 -13.93 -19.31
C ALA A 75 -14.05 -14.00 -17.78
N CYS A 76 -12.83 -14.23 -17.32
CA CYS A 76 -12.48 -14.34 -15.91
C CYS A 76 -11.88 -13.02 -15.40
N PHE A 77 -12.30 -12.57 -14.22
CA PHE A 77 -11.83 -11.33 -13.60
C PHE A 77 -11.39 -11.58 -12.16
N SER A 78 -10.22 -11.06 -11.77
CA SER A 78 -9.89 -10.94 -10.35
C SER A 78 -10.51 -9.71 -9.72
N ASN A 79 -11.20 -9.90 -8.61
CA ASN A 79 -11.97 -8.90 -7.90
C ASN A 79 -11.24 -8.47 -6.62
N PHE A 80 -10.74 -7.24 -6.63
CA PHE A 80 -10.15 -6.52 -5.51
C PHE A 80 -10.86 -5.18 -5.30
N SER A 81 -10.68 -4.56 -4.12
CA SER A 81 -11.28 -3.26 -3.82
C SER A 81 -10.81 -2.12 -4.72
N TRP A 82 -9.76 -2.33 -5.52
CA TRP A 82 -9.16 -1.35 -6.42
C TRP A 82 -9.38 -1.62 -7.92
N ASN A 83 -10.21 -2.60 -8.28
CA ASN A 83 -10.49 -2.88 -9.70
C ASN A 83 -11.89 -3.45 -9.97
N MET A 84 -12.78 -3.42 -8.99
CA MET A 84 -14.10 -4.05 -9.09
C MET A 84 -14.94 -3.37 -10.15
N GLN A 85 -15.11 -2.05 -10.08
CA GLN A 85 -15.93 -1.29 -11.03
C GLN A 85 -15.36 -1.33 -12.45
N LEU A 86 -14.04 -1.31 -12.56
CA LEU A 86 -13.36 -1.53 -13.84
C LEU A 86 -13.69 -2.90 -14.42
N SER A 87 -13.59 -3.97 -13.62
CA SER A 87 -13.82 -5.34 -14.06
C SER A 87 -15.28 -5.61 -14.42
N THR A 88 -16.23 -5.18 -13.57
CA THR A 88 -17.67 -5.29 -13.83
C THR A 88 -18.08 -4.46 -15.05
N GLY A 89 -17.47 -3.28 -15.23
CA GLY A 89 -17.65 -2.44 -16.41
C GLY A 89 -17.29 -3.15 -17.73
N TYR A 90 -16.13 -3.81 -17.76
CA TYR A 90 -15.71 -4.64 -18.89
C TYR A 90 -16.62 -5.87 -19.09
N ALA A 91 -16.97 -6.57 -18.00
CA ALA A 91 -17.88 -7.71 -18.07
C ALA A 91 -19.26 -7.32 -18.65
N ALA A 92 -19.84 -6.22 -18.18
CA ALA A 92 -21.09 -5.69 -18.69
C ALA A 92 -21.00 -5.29 -20.18
N ALA A 93 -19.87 -4.70 -20.61
CA ALA A 93 -19.63 -4.40 -22.03
C ALA A 93 -19.56 -5.66 -22.89
N ILE A 94 -18.84 -6.68 -22.43
CA ILE A 94 -18.75 -7.98 -23.09
C ILE A 94 -20.14 -8.61 -23.20
N LYS A 95 -20.92 -8.66 -22.10
CA LYS A 95 -22.26 -9.26 -22.10
C LYS A 95 -23.24 -8.51 -23.00
N ARG A 96 -23.13 -7.18 -23.15
CA ARG A 96 -23.94 -6.42 -24.13
C ARG A 96 -23.62 -6.81 -25.57
N ARG A 97 -22.34 -7.05 -25.90
CA ARG A 97 -21.90 -7.41 -27.25
C ARG A 97 -22.10 -8.89 -27.58
N ALA A 98 -21.92 -9.75 -26.58
CA ALA A 98 -21.92 -11.20 -26.64
C ALA A 98 -22.54 -11.79 -25.36
N PRO A 99 -23.87 -11.81 -25.25
CA PRO A 99 -24.57 -12.25 -24.03
C PRO A 99 -24.23 -13.67 -23.56
N GLN A 100 -23.83 -14.54 -24.51
CA GLN A 100 -23.44 -15.91 -24.26
C GLN A 100 -22.07 -16.07 -23.58
N THR A 101 -21.22 -15.03 -23.58
CA THR A 101 -19.94 -15.10 -22.85
C THR A 101 -20.22 -15.29 -21.37
N ILE A 102 -19.55 -16.27 -20.76
CA ILE A 102 -19.68 -16.57 -19.35
C ILE A 102 -18.72 -15.67 -18.57
N ALA A 103 -19.25 -14.84 -17.67
CA ALA A 103 -18.42 -13.99 -16.83
C ALA A 103 -18.16 -14.66 -15.48
N VAL A 104 -16.89 -14.89 -15.14
CA VAL A 104 -16.47 -15.52 -13.88
C VAL A 104 -15.65 -14.52 -13.09
N PHE A 105 -16.04 -14.26 -11.85
CA PHE A 105 -15.28 -13.39 -10.94
C PHE A 105 -14.68 -14.22 -9.81
N GLY A 106 -13.54 -13.80 -9.27
CA GLY A 106 -12.96 -14.41 -8.08
C GLY A 106 -11.95 -13.50 -7.44
N GLY A 107 -11.63 -13.70 -6.16
CA GLY A 107 -10.75 -12.80 -5.41
C GLY A 107 -11.32 -12.41 -4.06
N PRO A 108 -10.52 -11.71 -3.24
CA PRO A 108 -10.84 -11.50 -1.83
C PRO A 108 -11.98 -10.50 -1.58
N ASN A 109 -12.33 -9.68 -2.57
CA ASN A 109 -13.35 -8.62 -2.45
C ASN A 109 -14.79 -9.14 -2.53
N TYR A 110 -15.13 -10.12 -1.69
CA TYR A 110 -16.43 -10.79 -1.64
C TYR A 110 -16.95 -10.90 -0.21
N PRO A 111 -18.24 -10.61 0.07
CA PRO A 111 -18.77 -10.70 1.43
C PRO A 111 -18.66 -12.10 2.06
N LEU A 112 -18.73 -12.16 3.39
CA LEU A 112 -18.56 -13.41 4.14
C LEU A 112 -19.87 -14.18 4.34
N THR A 113 -20.99 -13.47 4.53
CA THR A 113 -22.27 -14.10 4.86
C THR A 113 -23.08 -14.40 3.59
N ALA A 114 -23.88 -15.46 3.62
CA ALA A 114 -24.69 -15.87 2.46
C ALA A 114 -25.70 -14.78 2.03
N GLU A 115 -26.24 -14.02 2.98
CA GLU A 115 -27.15 -12.90 2.70
C GLU A 115 -26.42 -11.78 1.93
N GLU A 116 -25.30 -11.29 2.47
CA GLU A 116 -24.51 -10.24 1.81
C GLU A 116 -23.94 -10.71 0.47
N GLN A 117 -23.58 -11.99 0.33
CA GLN A 117 -23.14 -12.59 -0.93
C GLN A 117 -24.25 -12.63 -1.98
N ALA A 118 -25.48 -12.95 -1.57
CA ALA A 118 -26.64 -12.93 -2.46
C ALA A 118 -26.90 -11.50 -2.96
N ASP A 119 -26.83 -10.52 -2.05
CA ASP A 119 -27.06 -9.11 -2.40
C ASP A 119 -25.95 -8.54 -3.29
N PHE A 120 -24.70 -8.92 -3.05
CA PHE A 120 -23.59 -8.63 -3.96
C PHE A 120 -23.87 -9.15 -5.37
N LEU A 121 -24.23 -10.43 -5.52
CA LEU A 121 -24.48 -11.00 -6.84
C LEU A 121 -25.71 -10.40 -7.53
N LYS A 122 -26.74 -9.99 -6.78
CA LYS A 122 -27.91 -9.29 -7.35
C LYS A 122 -27.52 -7.90 -7.86
N ALA A 123 -26.63 -7.21 -7.16
CA ALA A 123 -26.12 -5.90 -7.56
C ALA A 123 -25.20 -5.98 -8.80
N HIS A 124 -24.68 -7.16 -9.12
CA HIS A 124 -23.75 -7.42 -10.22
C HIS A 124 -24.27 -8.50 -11.18
N PRO A 125 -25.38 -8.26 -11.92
CA PRO A 125 -26.00 -9.25 -12.79
C PRO A 125 -25.12 -9.68 -13.98
N GLU A 126 -24.09 -8.90 -14.31
CA GLU A 126 -23.05 -9.25 -15.28
C GLU A 126 -22.19 -10.43 -14.83
N ILE A 127 -22.17 -10.80 -13.55
CA ILE A 127 -21.41 -11.93 -13.00
C ILE A 127 -22.24 -13.20 -13.14
N ASP A 128 -21.76 -14.17 -13.92
CA ASP A 128 -22.42 -15.46 -14.05
C ASP A 128 -22.09 -16.38 -12.87
N PHE A 129 -20.80 -16.45 -12.50
CA PHE A 129 -20.31 -17.29 -11.41
C PHE A 129 -19.24 -16.57 -10.61
N TYR A 130 -19.26 -16.72 -9.29
CA TYR A 130 -18.22 -16.24 -8.40
C TYR A 130 -17.44 -17.40 -7.81
N VAL A 131 -16.12 -17.37 -7.95
CA VAL A 131 -15.18 -18.32 -7.35
C VAL A 131 -14.74 -17.75 -6.00
N TRP A 132 -15.19 -18.38 -4.93
CA TRP A 132 -14.93 -17.95 -3.56
C TRP A 132 -13.65 -18.59 -3.03
N LEU A 133 -12.73 -17.75 -2.51
CA LEU A 133 -11.43 -18.13 -1.94
C LEU A 133 -10.42 -18.64 -2.99
N GLU A 134 -9.89 -19.85 -2.86
CA GLU A 134 -8.87 -20.39 -3.78
C GLU A 134 -9.44 -20.74 -5.16
N GLY A 135 -8.84 -20.15 -6.20
CA GLY A 135 -9.38 -20.19 -7.55
C GLY A 135 -9.07 -21.46 -8.34
N GLU A 136 -7.92 -22.09 -8.10
CA GLU A 136 -7.35 -23.12 -8.97
C GLU A 136 -8.30 -24.32 -9.14
N GLY A 137 -8.63 -24.99 -8.03
CA GLY A 137 -9.50 -26.16 -8.06
C GLY A 137 -10.97 -25.82 -8.32
N ALA A 138 -11.46 -24.69 -7.79
CA ALA A 138 -12.85 -24.27 -7.95
C ALA A 138 -13.17 -23.91 -9.41
N PHE A 139 -12.26 -23.23 -10.09
CA PHE A 139 -12.43 -22.89 -11.49
C PHE A 139 -12.44 -24.13 -12.40
N VAL A 140 -11.57 -25.12 -12.16
CA VAL A 140 -11.60 -26.39 -12.92
C VAL A 140 -12.92 -27.14 -12.71
N ARG A 141 -13.44 -27.20 -11.48
CA ARG A 141 -14.76 -27.80 -11.21
C ARG A 141 -15.89 -27.05 -11.91
N LEU A 142 -15.81 -25.72 -12.00
CA LEU A 142 -16.77 -24.92 -12.75
C LEU A 142 -16.69 -25.23 -14.25
N LEU A 143 -15.48 -25.32 -14.83
CA LEU A 143 -15.28 -25.69 -16.23
C LEU A 143 -15.88 -27.07 -16.55
N ASP A 144 -15.68 -28.05 -15.67
CA ASP A 144 -16.25 -29.39 -15.82
C ASP A 144 -17.80 -29.35 -15.80
N ALA A 145 -18.39 -28.65 -14.84
CA ALA A 145 -19.84 -28.51 -14.75
C ALA A 145 -20.44 -27.73 -15.95
N LEU A 146 -19.72 -26.72 -16.44
CA LEU A 146 -20.09 -26.00 -17.65
C LEU A 146 -20.00 -26.90 -18.88
N ALA A 147 -18.96 -27.73 -19.00
CA ALA A 147 -18.81 -28.68 -20.10
C ALA A 147 -19.97 -29.68 -20.15
N ASP A 148 -20.40 -30.19 -18.99
CA ASP A 148 -21.58 -31.07 -18.86
C ASP A 148 -22.89 -30.36 -19.28
N CYS A 149 -22.92 -29.03 -19.20
CA CYS A 149 -24.02 -28.17 -19.66
C CYS A 149 -23.82 -27.60 -21.08
N GLY A 150 -22.80 -28.04 -21.83
CA GLY A 150 -22.49 -27.53 -23.16
C GLY A 150 -22.06 -26.06 -23.16
N PHE A 151 -21.33 -25.63 -22.12
CA PHE A 151 -20.88 -24.27 -21.86
C PHE A 151 -22.02 -23.22 -21.88
N SER A 152 -23.16 -23.56 -21.27
CA SER A 152 -24.28 -22.63 -21.08
C SER A 152 -24.41 -22.26 -19.61
N ALA A 153 -24.19 -20.96 -19.29
CA ALA A 153 -24.41 -20.43 -17.95
C ALA A 153 -25.85 -20.65 -17.48
N GLU A 154 -26.82 -20.40 -18.36
CA GLU A 154 -28.26 -20.54 -18.06
C GLU A 154 -28.63 -21.96 -17.67
N LYS A 155 -28.17 -22.97 -18.44
CA LYS A 155 -28.43 -24.38 -18.12
C LYS A 155 -27.82 -24.78 -16.79
N LEU A 156 -26.57 -24.38 -16.54
CA LEU A 156 -25.90 -24.68 -15.27
C LEU A 156 -26.61 -23.98 -14.10
N LYS A 157 -26.97 -22.71 -14.24
CA LYS A 157 -27.74 -21.97 -13.23
C LYS A 157 -29.08 -22.62 -12.93
N ALA A 158 -29.83 -23.03 -13.95
CA ALA A 158 -31.12 -23.70 -13.81
C ALA A 158 -31.02 -25.09 -13.16
N SER A 159 -29.88 -25.78 -13.27
CA SER A 159 -29.67 -27.08 -12.64
C SER A 159 -29.61 -27.02 -11.10
N GLY A 160 -29.30 -25.84 -10.52
CA GLY A 160 -29.08 -25.69 -9.09
C GLY A 160 -27.90 -26.50 -8.53
N GLN A 161 -26.98 -26.96 -9.38
CA GLN A 161 -25.83 -27.75 -8.98
C GLN A 161 -24.92 -27.01 -7.97
N LEU A 162 -24.71 -27.62 -6.81
CA LEU A 162 -23.77 -27.12 -5.80
C LEU A 162 -22.33 -27.51 -6.18
N ILE A 163 -21.58 -26.56 -6.72
CA ILE A 163 -20.18 -26.75 -7.11
C ILE A 163 -19.25 -26.22 -6.01
N PRO A 164 -18.38 -27.04 -5.39
CA PRO A 164 -17.55 -26.59 -4.28
C PRO A 164 -16.68 -25.36 -4.63
N GLY A 165 -16.80 -24.29 -3.84
CA GLY A 165 -16.11 -23.02 -4.03
C GLY A 165 -16.70 -22.09 -5.09
N VAL A 166 -17.91 -22.38 -5.61
CA VAL A 166 -18.56 -21.57 -6.64
C VAL A 166 -19.95 -21.15 -6.19
N HIS A 167 -20.21 -19.85 -6.27
CA HIS A 167 -21.49 -19.23 -5.93
C HIS A 167 -22.10 -18.61 -7.17
N TYR A 168 -23.42 -18.70 -7.31
CA TYR A 168 -24.17 -18.03 -8.38
C TYR A 168 -25.64 -17.83 -7.97
N LEU A 169 -26.39 -17.04 -8.74
CA LEU A 169 -27.84 -16.94 -8.61
C LEU A 169 -28.54 -17.88 -9.59
N ASP A 170 -29.52 -18.62 -9.10
CA ASP A 170 -30.42 -19.40 -9.95
C ASP A 170 -31.39 -18.47 -10.73
N PRO A 171 -32.20 -19.00 -11.68
CA PRO A 171 -33.16 -18.18 -12.43
C PRO A 171 -34.23 -17.50 -11.58
N ALA A 172 -34.46 -17.95 -10.34
CA ALA A 172 -35.38 -17.30 -9.39
C ALA A 172 -34.68 -16.22 -8.53
N GLY A 173 -33.40 -15.96 -8.75
CA GLY A 173 -32.61 -14.97 -8.01
C GLY A 173 -32.16 -15.47 -6.63
N LYS A 174 -32.24 -16.77 -6.35
CA LYS A 174 -31.78 -17.37 -5.11
C LYS A 174 -30.31 -17.73 -5.21
N LEU A 175 -29.56 -17.45 -4.14
CA LEU A 175 -28.17 -17.86 -4.02
C LEU A 175 -28.04 -19.39 -4.00
N VAL A 176 -27.29 -19.91 -4.96
CA VAL A 176 -26.74 -21.26 -4.97
C VAL A 176 -25.29 -21.15 -4.56
N ALA A 177 -25.03 -21.37 -3.28
CA ALA A 177 -23.70 -21.37 -2.70
C ALA A 177 -23.20 -22.81 -2.57
N GLY A 178 -22.30 -23.21 -3.47
CA GLY A 178 -21.61 -24.48 -3.30
C GLY A 178 -20.84 -24.54 -1.98
N PRO A 179 -20.61 -25.74 -1.42
CA PRO A 179 -19.88 -25.86 -0.16
C PRO A 179 -18.46 -25.30 -0.30
N LEU A 180 -17.82 -25.01 0.83
CA LEU A 180 -16.43 -24.59 0.85
C LEU A 180 -15.55 -25.57 0.06
N GLY A 181 -14.83 -25.05 -0.94
CA GLY A 181 -13.92 -25.86 -1.74
C GLY A 181 -12.77 -26.42 -0.88
N PRO A 182 -12.29 -27.65 -1.15
CA PRO A 182 -11.13 -28.17 -0.45
C PRO A 182 -9.93 -27.28 -0.73
N ARG A 183 -9.20 -26.86 0.32
CA ARG A 183 -7.95 -26.13 0.15
C ARG A 183 -6.94 -26.94 -0.63
N LEU A 184 -6.18 -26.26 -1.47
CA LEU A 184 -5.04 -26.88 -2.12
C LEU A 184 -3.91 -27.05 -1.09
N ASN A 185 -3.92 -28.18 -0.39
CA ASN A 185 -2.97 -28.47 0.68
C ASN A 185 -1.53 -28.67 0.18
N ASP A 186 -1.34 -28.75 -1.13
CA ASP A 186 -0.09 -29.01 -1.82
C ASP A 186 0.02 -28.05 -3.02
N LEU A 187 0.67 -26.90 -2.83
CA LEU A 187 0.84 -25.90 -3.88
C LEU A 187 1.90 -26.30 -4.91
N THR A 188 2.62 -27.42 -4.70
CA THR A 188 3.56 -27.96 -5.69
C THR A 188 2.87 -28.37 -6.99
N LYS A 189 1.56 -28.61 -6.92
CA LYS A 189 0.70 -28.93 -8.07
C LYS A 189 0.33 -27.73 -8.92
N ILE A 190 0.62 -26.50 -8.48
CA ILE A 190 0.34 -25.31 -9.28
C ILE A 190 1.53 -25.10 -10.24
N PRO A 191 1.28 -25.15 -11.56
CA PRO A 191 2.33 -24.95 -12.55
C PRO A 191 2.87 -23.51 -12.53
N SER A 192 4.09 -23.33 -13.04
CA SER A 192 4.67 -22.00 -13.14
C SER A 192 4.03 -21.19 -14.27
N PRO A 193 3.50 -19.98 -14.00
CA PRO A 193 3.09 -19.05 -15.05
C PRO A 193 4.28 -18.37 -15.75
N TYR A 194 5.48 -18.45 -15.17
CA TYR A 194 6.71 -17.90 -15.76
C TYR A 194 7.33 -18.89 -16.74
N CYS A 195 7.70 -20.08 -16.28
CA CYS A 195 8.37 -21.10 -17.10
C CYS A 195 7.47 -21.65 -18.21
N SER A 196 6.15 -21.44 -18.15
CA SER A 196 5.21 -21.78 -19.23
C SER A 196 5.08 -20.69 -20.30
N GLY A 197 5.75 -19.53 -20.13
CA GLY A 197 5.65 -18.36 -21.01
C GLY A 197 4.37 -17.55 -20.86
N LEU A 198 3.45 -17.93 -19.96
CA LEU A 198 2.15 -17.27 -19.79
C LEU A 198 2.30 -15.79 -19.40
N ASN A 199 3.36 -15.47 -18.65
CA ASN A 199 3.65 -14.12 -18.16
C ASN A 199 4.64 -13.32 -19.01
N ASP A 200 5.12 -13.85 -20.14
CA ASP A 200 6.24 -13.24 -20.89
C ASP A 200 5.95 -11.80 -21.33
N LYS A 201 4.71 -11.49 -21.71
CA LYS A 201 4.31 -10.15 -22.15
C LYS A 201 4.30 -9.08 -21.06
N PHE A 202 4.39 -9.47 -19.78
CA PHE A 202 4.40 -8.52 -18.65
C PHE A 202 5.80 -8.07 -18.26
N PHE A 203 6.86 -8.59 -18.90
CA PHE A 203 8.22 -8.03 -18.80
C PHE A 203 8.34 -6.79 -19.68
N ASP A 204 7.61 -5.73 -19.32
CA ASP A 204 7.43 -4.48 -20.08
C ASP A 204 8.20 -3.28 -19.52
N ASP A 205 9.13 -3.53 -18.60
CA ASP A 205 9.93 -2.54 -17.86
C ASP A 205 9.11 -1.61 -16.94
N VAL A 206 7.83 -1.94 -16.69
CA VAL A 206 6.90 -1.15 -15.86
C VAL A 206 6.32 -1.98 -14.71
N LEU A 207 5.85 -3.19 -15.01
CA LEU A 207 5.26 -4.07 -14.02
C LEU A 207 6.33 -4.77 -13.18
N ILE A 208 6.05 -4.90 -11.89
CA ILE A 208 6.92 -5.57 -10.94
C ILE A 208 6.54 -7.07 -10.87
N PRO A 209 7.48 -7.99 -11.14
CA PRO A 209 7.20 -9.42 -11.04
C PRO A 209 6.90 -9.82 -9.60
N MET A 210 6.04 -10.84 -9.45
CA MET A 210 5.58 -11.33 -8.15
C MET A 210 5.78 -12.83 -8.01
N ILE A 211 6.14 -13.31 -6.82
CA ILE A 211 6.17 -14.74 -6.51
C ILE A 211 5.37 -15.05 -5.24
N GLN A 212 4.83 -16.27 -5.17
CA GLN A 212 4.21 -16.84 -3.98
C GLN A 212 5.00 -18.07 -3.58
N THR A 213 5.64 -18.04 -2.41
CA THR A 213 6.39 -19.20 -1.89
C THR A 213 5.49 -20.08 -1.02
N ASN A 214 4.54 -19.47 -0.31
CA ASN A 214 3.55 -20.16 0.50
C ASN A 214 2.19 -19.46 0.46
N ARG A 215 1.14 -20.13 0.96
CA ARG A 215 -0.21 -19.58 1.05
C ARG A 215 -0.82 -19.88 2.41
N GLY A 216 -1.23 -18.83 3.11
CA GLY A 216 -1.88 -18.90 4.42
C GLY A 216 -1.22 -17.99 5.44
N CYS A 217 -1.96 -17.68 6.50
CA CYS A 217 -1.55 -16.78 7.56
C CYS A 217 -2.04 -17.34 8.90
N PRO A 218 -1.17 -17.60 9.89
CA PRO A 218 -1.57 -18.21 11.16
C PRO A 218 -2.30 -17.22 12.11
N TYR A 219 -2.65 -16.03 11.61
CA TYR A 219 -3.23 -14.93 12.38
C TYR A 219 -4.65 -14.67 11.92
N GLN A 220 -5.52 -14.26 12.85
CA GLN A 220 -6.95 -14.09 12.61
C GLN A 220 -7.40 -12.61 12.65
N CYS A 221 -6.54 -11.70 12.16
CA CYS A 221 -6.78 -10.27 12.26
C CYS A 221 -8.11 -9.88 11.58
N THR A 222 -9.05 -9.27 12.33
CA THR A 222 -10.44 -9.07 11.86
C THR A 222 -10.56 -8.07 10.71
N PHE A 223 -9.59 -7.17 10.56
CA PHE A 223 -9.50 -6.21 9.45
C PHE A 223 -8.88 -6.79 8.16
N CYS A 224 -8.40 -8.05 8.19
CA CYS A 224 -7.68 -8.67 7.09
C CYS A 224 -8.50 -9.78 6.46
N THR A 225 -8.55 -9.85 5.13
CA THR A 225 -9.27 -10.89 4.38
C THR A 225 -8.67 -12.29 4.59
N GLU A 226 -7.36 -12.37 4.86
CA GLU A 226 -6.69 -13.62 5.24
C GLU A 226 -6.82 -13.97 6.73
N GLY A 227 -7.45 -13.11 7.53
CA GLY A 227 -7.73 -13.38 8.95
C GLY A 227 -8.80 -14.46 9.18
N GLN A 228 -9.35 -15.02 8.11
CA GLN A 228 -10.35 -16.08 8.15
C GLN A 228 -9.72 -17.44 8.50
N ASP A 229 -10.47 -18.28 9.21
CA ASP A 229 -10.03 -19.64 9.60
C ASP A 229 -9.59 -20.51 8.41
N TYR A 230 -10.16 -20.24 7.23
CA TYR A 230 -9.76 -20.90 5.98
C TYR A 230 -8.25 -20.78 5.72
N TYR A 231 -7.66 -19.60 5.91
CA TYR A 231 -6.25 -19.34 5.59
C TYR A 231 -5.28 -19.67 6.74
N ASN A 232 -5.76 -20.15 7.89
CA ASN A 232 -4.94 -20.33 9.10
C ASN A 232 -3.82 -21.39 8.96
N LYS A 233 -3.93 -22.29 7.99
CA LYS A 233 -2.86 -23.26 7.66
C LYS A 233 -2.02 -22.78 6.49
N ILE A 234 -0.70 -22.92 6.65
CA ILE A 234 0.30 -22.56 5.65
C ILE A 234 0.58 -23.78 4.78
N HIS A 235 0.49 -23.60 3.46
CA HIS A 235 0.85 -24.58 2.46
C HIS A 235 1.96 -24.05 1.56
N TRP A 236 2.87 -24.93 1.13
CA TRP A 236 4.12 -24.55 0.48
C TRP A 236 4.11 -24.86 -1.01
N SER A 237 4.73 -23.96 -1.78
CA SER A 237 5.05 -24.17 -3.19
C SER A 237 6.29 -25.04 -3.34
N ALA A 238 6.46 -25.66 -4.51
CA ALA A 238 7.62 -26.49 -4.76
C ALA A 238 8.89 -25.63 -4.77
N ARG A 239 9.91 -26.03 -3.99
CA ARG A 239 11.21 -25.37 -3.97
C ARG A 239 11.76 -25.16 -5.38
N LYS A 240 11.75 -26.23 -6.18
CA LYS A 240 12.19 -26.19 -7.58
C LYS A 240 11.44 -25.13 -8.40
N ARG A 241 10.11 -24.99 -8.23
CA ARG A 241 9.33 -23.97 -8.94
C ARG A 241 9.75 -22.57 -8.53
N ILE A 242 9.94 -22.32 -7.23
CA ILE A 242 10.39 -21.01 -6.72
C ILE A 242 11.74 -20.65 -7.34
N ASP A 243 12.70 -21.59 -7.35
CA ASP A 243 14.03 -21.37 -7.91
C ASP A 243 14.02 -21.13 -9.42
N ASP A 244 13.24 -21.93 -10.14
CA ASP A 244 13.10 -21.80 -11.59
C ASP A 244 12.42 -20.47 -11.96
N ASP A 245 11.35 -20.09 -11.24
CA ASP A 245 10.66 -18.82 -11.44
C ASP A 245 11.58 -17.63 -11.20
N LEU A 246 12.34 -17.64 -10.10
CA LEU A 246 13.30 -16.59 -9.77
C LEU A 246 14.38 -16.44 -10.85
N LYS A 247 14.95 -17.55 -11.33
CA LYS A 247 15.94 -17.53 -12.42
C LYS A 247 15.33 -17.04 -13.73
N TYR A 248 14.12 -17.50 -14.06
CA TYR A 248 13.39 -17.08 -15.26
C TYR A 248 13.13 -15.58 -15.26
N ILE A 249 12.70 -15.04 -14.12
CA ILE A 249 12.46 -13.61 -13.91
C ILE A 249 13.77 -12.83 -14.03
N ALA A 250 14.84 -13.24 -13.34
CA ALA A 250 16.13 -12.56 -13.34
C ALA A 250 16.82 -12.49 -14.72
N GLU A 251 16.41 -13.33 -15.67
CA GLU A 251 16.88 -13.27 -17.07
C GLU A 251 16.17 -12.22 -17.92
N ARG A 252 14.99 -11.75 -17.50
CA ARG A 252 14.08 -10.94 -18.34
C ARG A 252 13.73 -9.59 -17.72
N VAL A 253 13.72 -9.51 -16.39
CA VAL A 253 13.33 -8.32 -15.64
C VAL A 253 14.35 -7.19 -15.82
N ARG A 254 13.85 -5.96 -15.97
CA ARG A 254 14.68 -4.75 -15.95
C ARG A 254 14.35 -3.80 -14.79
N VAL A 255 13.15 -3.91 -14.22
CA VAL A 255 12.79 -3.19 -13.00
C VAL A 255 13.61 -3.72 -11.82
N PRO A 256 14.01 -2.85 -10.86
CA PRO A 256 14.90 -3.27 -9.78
C PRO A 256 14.19 -4.05 -8.66
N ASP A 257 12.86 -4.14 -8.72
CA ASP A 257 11.99 -4.62 -7.66
C ASP A 257 11.52 -6.08 -7.89
N LEU A 258 11.29 -6.78 -6.79
CA LEU A 258 10.56 -8.04 -6.71
C LEU A 258 9.50 -7.93 -5.61
N ILE A 259 8.33 -8.54 -5.80
CA ILE A 259 7.32 -8.68 -4.74
C ILE A 259 7.17 -10.15 -4.35
N ILE A 260 7.25 -10.45 -3.06
CA ILE A 260 6.86 -11.75 -2.51
C ILE A 260 5.54 -11.56 -1.79
N VAL A 261 4.49 -12.22 -2.30
CA VAL A 261 3.10 -11.98 -1.85
C VAL A 261 2.70 -12.78 -0.62
N ASP A 262 3.66 -13.41 0.06
CA ASP A 262 3.41 -14.20 1.25
C ASP A 262 3.05 -13.30 2.44
N SER A 263 2.17 -13.78 3.31
CA SER A 263 1.54 -12.96 4.36
C SER A 263 2.46 -12.65 5.54
N ASN A 264 3.55 -13.40 5.71
CA ASN A 264 4.50 -13.27 6.82
C ASN A 264 5.92 -13.76 6.46
N PHE A 265 6.50 -13.23 5.38
CA PHE A 265 7.81 -13.66 4.88
C PHE A 265 8.94 -13.44 5.92
N GLY A 266 9.82 -14.43 6.04
CA GLY A 266 10.92 -14.47 7.02
C GLY A 266 10.54 -15.21 8.32
N MET A 267 9.28 -15.61 8.51
CA MET A 267 8.88 -16.38 9.70
C MET A 267 9.30 -17.84 9.66
N PHE A 268 9.54 -18.41 8.48
CA PHE A 268 9.71 -19.85 8.27
C PHE A 268 11.10 -20.17 7.73
N LYS A 269 11.59 -21.39 8.00
CA LYS A 269 12.95 -21.79 7.60
C LYS A 269 13.11 -21.82 6.07
N GLU A 270 12.05 -22.14 5.36
CA GLU A 270 11.95 -22.19 3.91
C GLU A 270 12.13 -20.79 3.27
N ASP A 271 11.82 -19.71 4.02
CA ASP A 271 12.03 -18.34 3.56
C ASP A 271 13.54 -18.03 3.43
N LEU A 272 14.38 -18.59 4.30
CA LEU A 272 15.84 -18.42 4.25
C LEU A 272 16.43 -19.05 3.00
N GLU A 273 15.95 -20.24 2.62
CA GLU A 273 16.36 -20.88 1.38
C GLU A 273 16.00 -19.98 0.18
N THR A 274 14.83 -19.32 0.19
CA THR A 274 14.44 -18.38 -0.87
C THR A 274 15.38 -17.18 -0.90
N CYS A 275 15.75 -16.66 0.27
CA CYS A 275 16.72 -15.58 0.40
C CYS A 275 18.10 -15.96 -0.12
N GLN A 276 18.54 -17.21 0.04
CA GLN A 276 19.81 -17.70 -0.50
C GLN A 276 19.83 -17.63 -2.02
N THR A 277 18.78 -18.10 -2.71
CA THR A 277 18.68 -17.98 -4.17
C THR A 277 18.62 -16.53 -4.62
N LEU A 278 17.93 -15.66 -3.88
CA LEU A 278 17.91 -14.23 -4.18
C LEU A 278 19.29 -13.58 -4.01
N ALA A 279 20.05 -13.96 -2.97
CA ALA A 279 21.40 -13.46 -2.76
C ALA A 279 22.36 -13.88 -3.89
N GLU A 280 22.25 -15.12 -4.38
CA GLU A 280 22.99 -15.60 -5.55
C GLU A 280 22.64 -14.78 -6.81
N LEU A 281 21.36 -14.45 -7.01
CA LEU A 281 20.93 -13.60 -8.12
C LEU A 281 21.40 -12.16 -7.99
N GLN A 282 21.47 -11.60 -6.77
CA GLN A 282 22.05 -10.28 -6.54
C GLN A 282 23.53 -10.23 -6.93
N GLU A 283 24.27 -11.32 -6.69
CA GLU A 283 25.69 -11.42 -7.04
C GLU A 283 25.90 -11.62 -8.54
N THR A 284 25.10 -12.49 -9.16
CA THR A 284 25.31 -12.90 -10.55
C THR A 284 24.59 -12.02 -11.56
N ARG A 285 23.46 -11.40 -11.18
CA ARG A 285 22.57 -10.62 -12.05
C ARG A 285 22.32 -9.19 -11.57
N HIS A 286 22.85 -8.80 -10.40
CA HIS A 286 22.59 -7.49 -9.79
C HIS A 286 21.10 -7.18 -9.55
N TRP A 287 20.30 -8.22 -9.34
CA TRP A 287 18.85 -8.15 -9.12
C TRP A 287 18.40 -9.23 -8.11
N PRO A 288 17.39 -8.97 -7.26
CA PRO A 288 16.68 -7.71 -7.08
C PRO A 288 17.41 -6.72 -6.18
N LYS A 289 17.23 -5.42 -6.43
CA LYS A 289 17.73 -4.35 -5.53
C LYS A 289 16.78 -4.08 -4.38
N HIS A 290 15.47 -4.24 -4.62
CA HIS A 290 14.42 -4.07 -3.63
C HIS A 290 13.48 -5.28 -3.64
N ILE A 291 13.15 -5.80 -2.46
CA ILE A 291 12.23 -6.91 -2.27
C ILE A 291 11.11 -6.44 -1.35
N HIS A 292 9.91 -6.35 -1.89
CA HIS A 292 8.71 -5.96 -1.14
C HIS A 292 8.06 -7.20 -0.55
N VAL A 293 7.88 -7.20 0.77
CA VAL A 293 7.31 -8.33 1.51
C VAL A 293 6.36 -7.84 2.61
N SER A 294 5.41 -8.67 3.00
CA SER A 294 4.80 -8.55 4.33
C SER A 294 5.70 -9.25 5.34
N ALA A 295 6.49 -8.47 6.08
CA ALA A 295 7.49 -9.03 6.99
C ALA A 295 6.86 -9.85 8.12
N GLY A 296 7.61 -10.85 8.58
CA GLY A 296 7.20 -11.74 9.65
C GLY A 296 6.78 -11.02 10.94
N LYS A 297 5.56 -11.29 11.40
CA LYS A 297 5.00 -10.71 12.64
C LYS A 297 5.57 -11.33 13.92
N ASN A 298 6.40 -12.36 13.81
CA ASN A 298 7.09 -13.04 14.90
C ASN A 298 8.41 -13.65 14.36
N ARG A 299 9.16 -14.40 15.18
CA ARG A 299 10.42 -15.07 14.79
C ARG A 299 11.49 -14.10 14.28
N LYS A 300 11.70 -13.01 15.02
CA LYS A 300 12.55 -11.89 14.62
C LYS A 300 13.96 -12.29 14.16
N GLU A 301 14.63 -13.14 14.91
CA GLU A 301 15.98 -13.61 14.55
C GLU A 301 16.03 -14.12 13.10
N ARG A 302 15.02 -14.87 12.68
CA ARG A 302 14.92 -15.37 11.31
C ARG A 302 14.54 -14.29 10.29
N VAL A 303 13.65 -13.38 10.65
CA VAL A 303 13.29 -12.24 9.77
C VAL A 303 14.52 -11.37 9.51
N LEU A 304 15.34 -11.15 10.54
CA LEU A 304 16.59 -10.41 10.44
C LEU A 304 17.64 -11.17 9.62
N GLU A 305 17.76 -12.49 9.83
CA GLU A 305 18.63 -13.35 9.02
C GLU A 305 18.23 -13.33 7.54
N ALA A 306 16.93 -13.40 7.24
CA ALA A 306 16.39 -13.29 5.88
C ALA A 306 16.77 -11.94 5.23
N ALA A 307 16.54 -10.83 5.94
CA ALA A 307 16.87 -9.50 5.44
C ALA A 307 18.40 -9.29 5.25
N ALA A 308 19.21 -9.82 6.17
CA ALA A 308 20.67 -9.75 6.08
C ALA A 308 21.21 -10.58 4.90
N THR A 309 20.62 -11.76 4.65
CA THR A 309 21.02 -12.65 3.54
C THR A 309 20.91 -11.95 2.19
N VAL A 310 19.87 -11.13 1.98
CA VAL A 310 19.65 -10.36 0.73
C VAL A 310 20.23 -8.94 0.77
N LYS A 311 21.28 -8.74 1.58
CA LYS A 311 22.08 -7.50 1.65
C LYS A 311 21.23 -6.23 1.85
N GLY A 312 20.16 -6.33 2.65
CA GLY A 312 19.28 -5.21 2.97
C GLY A 312 18.25 -4.86 1.89
N ALA A 313 18.05 -5.70 0.87
CA ALA A 313 17.02 -5.47 -0.15
C ALA A 313 15.58 -5.58 0.41
N ILE A 314 15.39 -6.26 1.55
CA ILE A 314 14.13 -6.29 2.30
C ILE A 314 14.14 -5.15 3.33
N ASN A 315 13.13 -4.28 3.27
CA ASN A 315 12.90 -3.28 4.31
C ASN A 315 12.27 -3.96 5.54
N LEU A 316 12.93 -3.86 6.69
CA LEU A 316 12.39 -4.35 7.95
C LEU A 316 11.26 -3.44 8.45
N SER A 317 10.18 -4.06 8.93
CA SER A 317 9.00 -3.34 9.40
C SER A 317 8.55 -3.80 10.78
N ALA A 318 7.97 -2.87 11.53
CA ALA A 318 7.19 -3.14 12.72
C ALA A 318 5.70 -2.85 12.44
N THR A 319 5.05 -3.71 11.68
CA THR A 319 3.63 -3.60 11.33
C THR A 319 2.73 -3.93 12.55
N ILE A 320 2.57 -2.97 13.47
CA ILE A 320 1.92 -3.17 14.78
C ILE A 320 0.40 -2.96 14.77
N GLN A 321 -0.11 -2.07 13.91
CA GLN A 321 -1.50 -1.59 13.86
C GLN A 321 -1.97 -0.80 15.09
N SER A 322 -1.62 -1.23 16.29
CA SER A 322 -1.79 -0.54 17.58
C SER A 322 -0.80 -1.12 18.59
N ILE A 323 -0.53 -0.42 19.69
CA ILE A 323 0.15 -1.02 20.87
C ILE A 323 -0.82 -1.25 22.04
N ASP A 324 -2.09 -0.87 21.89
CA ASP A 324 -3.07 -1.06 22.94
C ASP A 324 -3.60 -2.50 22.95
N ASP A 325 -3.35 -3.21 24.05
CA ASP A 325 -3.70 -4.62 24.19
C ASP A 325 -5.20 -4.87 24.04
N HIS A 326 -6.05 -3.94 24.49
CA HIS A 326 -7.50 -4.07 24.34
C HIS A 326 -7.92 -3.93 22.87
N VAL A 327 -7.37 -2.95 22.15
CA VAL A 327 -7.57 -2.81 20.70
C VAL A 327 -7.11 -4.08 19.97
N LEU A 328 -5.90 -4.55 20.26
CA LEU A 328 -5.30 -5.73 19.64
C LEU A 328 -6.11 -7.00 19.89
N GLU A 329 -6.65 -7.19 21.11
CA GLU A 329 -7.54 -8.29 21.45
C GLU A 329 -8.83 -8.25 20.62
N LEU A 330 -9.50 -7.09 20.56
CA LEU A 330 -10.76 -6.93 19.82
C LEU A 330 -10.60 -7.22 18.32
N VAL A 331 -9.45 -6.88 17.75
CA VAL A 331 -9.15 -7.15 16.33
C VAL A 331 -8.36 -8.44 16.10
N LYS A 332 -8.21 -9.28 17.13
CA LYS A 332 -7.50 -10.58 17.09
C LYS A 332 -6.08 -10.46 16.51
N ARG A 333 -5.39 -9.38 16.82
CA ARG A 333 -3.99 -9.13 16.45
C ARG A 333 -3.09 -9.45 17.64
N ARG A 334 -1.95 -10.07 17.37
CA ARG A 334 -0.89 -10.31 18.37
C ARG A 334 0.43 -9.73 17.92
N ASN A 335 0.96 -8.78 18.66
CA ASN A 335 2.24 -8.18 18.36
C ASN A 335 3.38 -8.83 19.15
N ILE A 336 4.59 -8.59 18.66
CA ILE A 336 5.82 -8.75 19.43
C ILE A 336 5.89 -7.69 20.53
N SER A 337 6.73 -7.90 21.55
CA SER A 337 6.86 -6.91 22.63
C SER A 337 7.53 -5.62 22.13
N VAL A 338 7.32 -4.53 22.85
CA VAL A 338 7.90 -3.21 22.54
C VAL A 338 9.43 -3.26 22.57
N GLU A 339 10.02 -4.00 23.52
CA GLU A 339 11.47 -4.19 23.61
C GLU A 339 12.02 -4.83 22.34
N GLN A 340 11.32 -5.84 21.83
CA GLN A 340 11.73 -6.45 20.59
C GLN A 340 11.55 -5.47 19.40
N ILE A 341 10.57 -4.56 19.42
CA ILE A 341 10.41 -3.52 18.38
C ILE A 341 11.60 -2.55 18.41
N VAL A 342 12.11 -2.19 19.59
CA VAL A 342 13.34 -1.39 19.75
C VAL A 342 14.52 -2.05 19.02
N ASP A 343 14.67 -3.38 19.14
CA ASP A 343 15.76 -4.08 18.45
C ASP A 343 15.65 -3.98 16.92
N VAL A 344 14.43 -3.98 16.37
CA VAL A 344 14.18 -3.75 14.94
C VAL A 344 14.56 -2.31 14.55
N GLY A 345 14.19 -1.33 15.39
CA GLY A 345 14.56 0.08 15.21
C GLY A 345 16.08 0.26 15.13
N LYS A 346 16.82 -0.25 16.12
CA LYS A 346 18.28 -0.15 16.21
C LYS A 346 19.01 -0.78 15.02
N GLN A 347 18.53 -1.92 14.53
CA GLN A 347 19.16 -2.59 13.38
C GLN A 347 18.90 -1.87 12.06
N ALA A 348 17.84 -1.07 12.01
CA ALA A 348 17.53 -0.18 10.89
C ALA A 348 18.21 1.20 10.97
N GLU A 349 19.04 1.47 12.00
CA GLU A 349 19.81 2.73 12.12
C GLU A 349 21.12 2.72 11.33
N ALA A 350 21.47 1.61 10.66
CA ALA A 350 22.61 1.57 9.75
C ALA A 350 22.47 2.67 8.66
N PRO A 351 23.58 3.33 8.24
CA PRO A 351 23.51 4.37 7.22
C PRO A 351 22.77 3.91 5.96
N GLY A 352 21.59 4.49 5.69
CA GLY A 352 20.75 4.15 4.54
C GLY A 352 19.58 3.18 4.82
N ALA A 353 19.44 2.64 6.02
CA ALA A 353 18.30 1.82 6.42
C ALA A 353 17.13 2.68 6.95
N ASN A 354 15.90 2.26 6.62
CA ASN A 354 14.66 2.86 7.12
C ASN A 354 13.92 1.83 7.98
N SER A 355 13.57 2.18 9.22
CA SER A 355 12.60 1.42 10.01
C SER A 355 11.22 2.02 9.76
N TYR A 356 10.28 1.21 9.32
CA TYR A 356 8.90 1.66 9.15
C TYR A 356 7.94 0.91 10.08
N SER A 357 6.97 1.64 10.62
CA SER A 357 5.85 1.08 11.37
C SER A 357 4.52 1.48 10.74
N GLU A 358 3.55 0.58 10.86
CA GLU A 358 2.21 0.77 10.32
C GLU A 358 1.19 0.73 11.45
N ILE A 359 0.32 1.75 11.51
CA ILE A 359 -0.74 1.92 12.51
C ILE A 359 -2.06 2.12 11.77
N ILE A 360 -3.16 1.50 12.22
CA ILE A 360 -4.50 1.74 11.67
C ILE A 360 -5.29 2.59 12.65
N LEU A 361 -5.78 3.74 12.18
CA LEU A 361 -6.67 4.62 12.91
C LEU A 361 -8.10 4.06 12.93
N CYS A 362 -8.77 4.23 14.08
CA CYS A 362 -10.19 3.94 14.27
C CYS A 362 -10.52 2.43 14.28
N LEU A 363 -9.56 1.60 14.70
CA LEU A 363 -9.84 0.21 15.05
C LEU A 363 -10.84 0.14 16.23
N PRO A 364 -11.66 -0.91 16.34
CA PRO A 364 -12.51 -1.13 17.51
C PRO A 364 -11.72 -1.07 18.82
N GLY A 365 -12.24 -0.31 19.80
CA GLY A 365 -11.59 -0.07 21.09
C GLY A 365 -10.57 1.06 21.08
N ASP A 366 -10.18 1.57 19.91
CA ASP A 366 -9.24 2.68 19.82
C ASP A 366 -9.91 3.98 20.29
N THR A 367 -9.14 4.84 20.93
CA THR A 367 -9.50 6.15 21.47
C THR A 367 -8.44 7.15 21.06
N LEU A 368 -8.72 8.46 21.17
CA LEU A 368 -7.69 9.50 20.97
C LEU A 368 -6.40 9.20 21.74
N THR A 369 -6.54 8.81 23.02
CA THR A 369 -5.41 8.58 23.92
C THR A 369 -4.61 7.32 23.53
N SER A 370 -5.27 6.19 23.25
CA SER A 370 -4.58 4.95 22.85
C SER A 370 -3.91 5.09 21.47
N HIS A 371 -4.53 5.83 20.56
CA HIS A 371 -3.97 6.11 19.25
C HIS A 371 -2.69 6.95 19.37
N TYR A 372 -2.75 8.04 20.17
CA TYR A 372 -1.60 8.92 20.40
C TYR A 372 -0.46 8.15 21.07
N ARG A 373 -0.80 7.33 22.07
CA ARG A 373 0.18 6.46 22.72
C ARG A 373 0.85 5.52 21.73
N SER A 374 0.11 4.93 20.78
CA SER A 374 0.68 4.05 19.74
C SER A 374 1.67 4.79 18.85
N VAL A 375 1.30 5.95 18.33
CA VAL A 375 2.15 6.79 17.46
C VAL A 375 3.41 7.25 18.22
N PHE A 376 3.24 7.85 19.39
CA PHE A 376 4.33 8.38 20.19
C PHE A 376 5.30 7.31 20.70
N THR A 377 4.80 6.13 21.08
CA THR A 377 5.69 5.03 21.48
C THR A 377 6.57 4.60 20.32
N MET A 378 6.03 4.52 19.10
CA MET A 378 6.85 4.18 17.93
C MET A 378 7.94 5.22 17.65
N MET A 379 7.64 6.50 17.88
CA MET A 379 8.65 7.56 17.78
C MET A 379 9.78 7.39 18.82
N ASP A 380 9.42 7.03 20.05
CA ASP A 380 10.34 6.91 21.18
C ASP A 380 11.24 5.68 21.10
N VAL A 381 10.79 4.61 20.45
CA VAL A 381 11.60 3.39 20.24
C VAL A 381 12.51 3.48 19.01
N GLY A 382 12.53 4.62 18.31
CA GLY A 382 13.45 4.88 17.20
C GLY A 382 12.96 4.44 15.82
N ILE A 383 11.64 4.18 15.63
CA ILE A 383 11.11 3.93 14.29
C ILE A 383 11.11 5.24 13.50
N ASN A 384 11.90 5.36 12.43
CA ASN A 384 12.10 6.63 11.73
C ASN A 384 11.04 6.99 10.67
N PHE A 385 10.13 6.06 10.35
CA PHE A 385 9.01 6.29 9.45
C PHE A 385 7.71 5.69 9.98
N LEU A 386 6.70 6.52 10.20
CA LEU A 386 5.38 6.10 10.68
C LEU A 386 4.35 6.23 9.58
N ARG A 387 3.73 5.12 9.21
CA ARG A 387 2.63 5.09 8.24
C ARG A 387 1.31 4.82 8.96
N MET A 388 0.45 5.84 8.98
CA MET A 388 -0.89 5.72 9.54
C MET A 388 -1.91 5.51 8.42
N TYR A 389 -2.62 4.38 8.48
CA TYR A 389 -3.72 4.06 7.59
C TYR A 389 -5.06 4.40 8.24
N GLN A 390 -6.06 4.72 7.43
CA GLN A 390 -7.46 4.78 7.85
C GLN A 390 -8.05 3.38 7.73
N LEU A 391 -8.94 3.00 8.65
CA LEU A 391 -9.58 1.69 8.62
C LEU A 391 -10.52 1.57 7.41
N MET A 392 -10.05 0.98 6.32
CA MET A 392 -10.85 0.61 5.16
C MET A 392 -11.73 -0.60 5.48
N MET A 393 -13.00 -0.54 5.10
CA MET A 393 -13.96 -1.63 5.25
C MET A 393 -13.81 -2.62 4.10
N LEU A 394 -12.83 -3.53 4.21
CA LEU A 394 -12.54 -4.51 3.17
C LEU A 394 -13.60 -5.62 3.13
N PRO A 395 -14.37 -5.77 2.03
CA PRO A 395 -15.24 -6.93 1.86
C PRO A 395 -14.44 -8.22 1.99
N GLY A 396 -15.02 -9.21 2.68
CA GLY A 396 -14.33 -10.47 2.99
C GLY A 396 -13.47 -10.42 4.25
N SER A 397 -13.48 -9.32 5.00
CA SER A 397 -12.95 -9.24 6.37
C SER A 397 -14.06 -9.28 7.42
N ASP A 398 -13.75 -9.75 8.63
CA ASP A 398 -14.73 -9.84 9.73
C ASP A 398 -15.27 -8.46 10.12
N LEU A 399 -14.41 -7.43 10.14
CA LEU A 399 -14.83 -6.05 10.44
C LEU A 399 -15.83 -5.50 9.42
N SER A 400 -15.80 -5.97 8.17
CA SER A 400 -16.73 -5.49 7.14
C SER A 400 -18.15 -6.04 7.30
N SER A 401 -18.36 -7.09 8.08
CA SER A 401 -19.67 -7.70 8.26
C SER A 401 -20.64 -6.78 9.01
N GLN A 402 -21.92 -6.81 8.64
CA GLN A 402 -22.95 -6.02 9.32
C GLN A 402 -23.00 -6.28 10.84
N ALA A 403 -22.84 -7.53 11.26
CA ALA A 403 -22.86 -7.90 12.68
C ALA A 403 -21.72 -7.23 13.46
N THR A 404 -20.50 -7.24 12.92
CA THR A 404 -19.35 -6.60 13.58
C THR A 404 -19.46 -5.08 13.58
N ARG A 405 -19.95 -4.48 12.48
CA ARG A 405 -20.23 -3.04 12.42
C ARG A 405 -21.21 -2.61 13.50
N GLN A 406 -22.32 -3.32 13.67
CA GLN A 406 -23.31 -3.04 14.72
C GLN A 406 -22.72 -3.22 16.12
N ARG A 407 -21.95 -4.29 16.34
CA ARG A 407 -21.30 -4.60 17.63
C ARG A 407 -20.40 -3.46 18.12
N PHE A 408 -19.67 -2.81 17.22
CA PHE A 408 -18.73 -1.74 17.58
C PHE A 408 -19.24 -0.33 17.26
N GLY A 409 -20.52 -0.20 16.88
CA GLY A 409 -21.13 1.08 16.51
C GLY A 409 -20.35 1.81 15.42
N MET A 410 -19.89 1.08 14.40
CA MET A 410 -19.03 1.63 13.35
C MET A 410 -19.83 2.53 12.40
N HIS A 411 -19.36 3.76 12.24
CA HIS A 411 -19.89 4.74 11.29
C HIS A 411 -18.86 4.99 10.19
N THR A 412 -19.30 4.82 8.95
CA THR A 412 -18.42 4.83 7.77
C THR A 412 -18.76 5.97 6.83
N ARG A 413 -17.81 6.31 5.96
CA ARG A 413 -17.97 7.27 4.85
C ARG A 413 -17.29 6.74 3.60
N TYR A 414 -17.67 7.33 2.46
CA TYR A 414 -17.22 6.94 1.14
C TYR A 414 -16.33 8.01 0.52
N ARG A 415 -15.34 7.59 -0.25
CA ARG A 415 -14.56 8.48 -1.13
C ARG A 415 -14.02 7.71 -2.32
N VAL A 416 -13.64 8.43 -3.37
CA VAL A 416 -12.93 7.82 -4.51
C VAL A 416 -11.57 7.30 -4.03
N LEU A 417 -11.29 6.03 -4.30
CA LEU A 417 -10.03 5.41 -3.93
C LEU A 417 -8.89 6.06 -4.75
N PRO A 418 -7.85 6.61 -4.10
CA PRO A 418 -6.80 7.35 -4.81
C PRO A 418 -6.17 6.55 -5.95
N ARG A 419 -6.04 7.20 -7.12
CA ARG A 419 -5.49 6.65 -8.39
C ARG A 419 -6.32 5.56 -9.07
N CYS A 420 -7.43 5.11 -8.48
CA CYS A 420 -8.24 4.01 -9.01
C CYS A 420 -9.42 4.55 -9.83
N PHE A 421 -9.09 5.31 -10.87
CA PHE A 421 -10.04 5.91 -11.80
C PHE A 421 -9.39 6.13 -13.17
N GLY A 422 -10.20 6.15 -14.23
CA GLY A 422 -9.74 6.45 -15.59
C GLY A 422 -10.83 6.32 -16.65
N SER A 423 -10.51 6.74 -17.87
CA SER A 423 -11.36 6.63 -19.06
C SER A 423 -10.71 5.68 -20.06
N TYR A 424 -11.46 4.70 -20.55
CA TYR A 424 -10.96 3.60 -21.39
C TYR A 424 -11.89 3.34 -22.56
N LYS A 425 -11.34 2.91 -23.69
CA LYS A 425 -12.11 2.54 -24.88
C LYS A 425 -12.46 1.06 -24.81
N VAL A 426 -13.74 0.69 -24.75
CA VAL A 426 -14.19 -0.71 -24.76
C VAL A 426 -15.15 -0.91 -25.92
N PHE A 427 -14.79 -1.74 -26.90
CA PHE A 427 -15.51 -1.87 -28.18
C PHE A 427 -15.73 -0.54 -28.91
N GLY A 428 -14.75 0.37 -28.82
CA GLY A 428 -14.82 1.72 -29.40
C GLY A 428 -15.56 2.76 -28.58
N ASP A 429 -16.30 2.37 -27.52
CA ASP A 429 -16.97 3.30 -26.61
C ASP A 429 -16.01 3.84 -25.55
N ASP A 430 -15.91 5.16 -25.41
CA ASP A 430 -15.24 5.78 -24.25
C ASP A 430 -16.08 5.59 -22.99
N ARG A 431 -15.49 4.96 -21.97
CA ARG A 431 -16.13 4.68 -20.68
C ARG A 431 -15.21 5.06 -19.52
N ALA A 432 -15.75 5.83 -18.59
CA ALA A 432 -15.08 6.14 -17.34
C ALA A 432 -15.40 5.09 -16.27
N PHE A 433 -14.38 4.69 -15.50
CA PHE A 433 -14.50 3.82 -14.34
C PHE A 433 -13.79 4.45 -13.15
N TRP A 434 -14.31 4.19 -11.95
CA TRP A 434 -13.75 4.69 -10.70
C TRP A 434 -14.08 3.70 -9.58
N GLU A 435 -13.15 3.55 -8.63
CA GLU A 435 -13.38 2.74 -7.42
C GLU A 435 -13.70 3.66 -6.24
N ILE A 436 -14.63 3.21 -5.40
CA ILE A 436 -15.01 3.89 -4.16
C ILE A 436 -14.58 3.02 -2.99
N GLU A 437 -13.82 3.61 -2.07
CA GLU A 437 -13.54 2.98 -0.78
C GLU A 437 -14.53 3.44 0.28
N GLU A 438 -14.86 2.52 1.18
CA GLU A 438 -15.57 2.80 2.42
C GLU A 438 -14.56 2.76 3.57
N ILE A 439 -14.55 3.80 4.41
CA ILE A 439 -13.67 3.87 5.58
C ILE A 439 -14.47 4.09 6.85
N CYS A 440 -14.05 3.47 7.95
CA CYS A 440 -14.56 3.76 9.28
C CYS A 440 -13.94 5.06 9.79
N ILE A 441 -14.80 6.02 10.12
CA ILE A 441 -14.39 7.35 10.61
C ILE A 441 -14.79 7.59 12.07
N GLU A 442 -15.63 6.71 12.61
CA GLU A 442 -16.14 6.80 13.96
C GLU A 442 -16.58 5.41 14.42
N ASN A 443 -16.40 5.11 15.69
CA ASN A 443 -16.93 3.92 16.33
C ASN A 443 -17.27 4.22 17.80
N SER A 444 -17.75 3.24 18.57
CA SER A 444 -18.17 3.46 19.97
C SER A 444 -17.08 4.03 20.91
N THR A 445 -15.80 3.99 20.54
CA THR A 445 -14.68 4.49 21.35
C THR A 445 -13.89 5.62 20.69
N MET A 446 -14.14 5.89 19.41
CA MET A 446 -13.49 6.95 18.63
C MET A 446 -14.54 7.86 17.99
N PRO A 447 -14.96 8.95 18.65
CA PRO A 447 -15.83 9.95 18.05
C PRO A 447 -15.19 10.61 16.83
N TYR A 448 -15.99 11.10 15.88
CA TYR A 448 -15.46 11.69 14.66
C TYR A 448 -14.54 12.91 14.89
N GLY A 449 -14.79 13.69 15.95
CA GLY A 449 -13.92 14.81 16.34
C GLY A 449 -12.50 14.37 16.66
N ASP A 450 -12.37 13.28 17.43
CA ASP A 450 -11.11 12.65 17.83
C ASP A 450 -10.42 11.98 16.65
N TYR A 451 -11.19 11.33 15.77
CA TYR A 451 -10.69 10.80 14.50
C TYR A 451 -9.98 11.87 13.69
N LEU A 452 -10.61 13.05 13.53
CA LEU A 452 -10.01 14.16 12.81
C LEU A 452 -8.78 14.74 13.53
N ASP A 453 -8.70 14.67 14.86
CA ASP A 453 -7.50 15.05 15.62
C ASP A 453 -6.34 14.08 15.35
N CYS A 454 -6.59 12.77 15.38
CA CYS A 454 -5.63 11.74 14.99
C CYS A 454 -5.16 11.89 13.54
N ARG A 455 -6.05 12.30 12.64
CA ARG A 455 -5.69 12.64 11.26
C ARG A 455 -4.69 13.81 11.22
N GLU A 456 -4.90 14.85 12.03
CA GLU A 456 -3.92 15.93 12.14
C GLU A 456 -2.62 15.47 12.78
N LEU A 457 -2.65 14.52 13.73
CA LEU A 457 -1.43 13.94 14.28
C LEU A 457 -0.62 13.22 13.19
N ASN A 458 -1.30 12.56 12.25
CA ASN A 458 -0.65 11.99 11.07
C ASN A 458 0.10 13.05 10.25
N LEU A 459 -0.54 14.19 9.98
CA LEU A 459 0.12 15.31 9.33
C LEU A 459 1.29 15.86 10.16
N THR A 460 1.16 15.93 11.49
CA THR A 460 2.28 16.31 12.37
C THR A 460 3.47 15.36 12.23
N ALA A 461 3.24 14.04 12.23
CA ALA A 461 4.30 13.07 12.03
C ALA A 461 4.96 13.23 10.64
N GLU A 462 4.18 13.41 9.58
CA GLU A 462 4.69 13.61 8.22
C GLU A 462 5.55 14.87 8.05
N LEU A 463 5.19 15.96 8.75
CA LEU A 463 5.89 17.24 8.65
C LEU A 463 7.14 17.30 9.53
N PHE A 464 7.09 16.75 10.74
CA PHE A 464 8.11 17.00 11.76
C PHE A 464 8.98 15.80 12.12
N TYR A 465 8.53 14.59 11.84
CA TYR A 465 9.20 13.36 12.30
C TYR A 465 9.67 12.48 11.14
N ASN A 466 8.76 12.11 10.23
CA ASN A 466 9.05 11.22 9.11
C ASN A 466 10.14 11.81 8.20
N SER A 467 10.90 10.91 7.56
CA SER A 467 12.04 11.24 6.67
C SER A 467 13.25 11.88 7.38
N GLY A 468 13.23 11.98 8.72
CA GLY A 468 14.33 12.55 9.48
C GLY A 468 14.54 14.04 9.23
N SER A 469 13.49 14.77 8.82
CA SER A 469 13.57 16.17 8.40
C SER A 469 14.09 17.12 9.48
N PHE A 470 14.03 16.74 10.76
CA PHE A 470 14.55 17.53 11.88
C PHE A 470 15.45 16.72 12.81
N ARG A 471 16.16 15.73 12.26
CA ARG A 471 17.02 14.83 13.03
C ARG A 471 18.09 15.59 13.83
N GLU A 472 18.58 16.72 13.32
CA GLU A 472 19.55 17.56 14.03
C GLU A 472 19.04 18.08 15.38
N LEU A 473 17.76 18.47 15.45
CA LEU A 473 17.14 18.91 16.69
C LEU A 473 16.81 17.72 17.61
N LEU A 474 16.24 16.65 17.04
CA LEU A 474 15.90 15.45 17.82
C LEU A 474 17.13 14.83 18.49
N ASN A 475 18.25 14.76 17.78
CA ASN A 475 19.50 14.22 18.32
C ASN A 475 20.06 15.12 19.42
N PHE A 476 20.05 16.44 19.25
CA PHE A 476 20.44 17.36 20.33
C PHE A 476 19.56 17.20 21.58
N LEU A 477 18.23 17.17 21.42
CA LEU A 477 17.29 17.01 22.52
C LEU A 477 17.43 15.66 23.23
N SER A 478 17.86 14.62 22.51
CA SER A 478 18.16 13.31 23.10
C SER A 478 19.29 13.36 24.13
N LEU A 479 20.28 14.25 23.95
CA LEU A 479 21.36 14.49 24.92
C LEU A 479 20.85 15.07 26.25
N LYS A 480 19.64 15.66 26.22
CA LYS A 480 18.94 16.16 27.40
C LYS A 480 17.92 15.16 27.95
N GLY A 481 17.79 13.98 27.33
CA GLY A 481 16.77 12.99 27.70
C GLY A 481 15.35 13.39 27.30
N ILE A 482 15.19 14.39 26.43
CA ILE A 482 13.88 14.78 25.90
C ILE A 482 13.53 13.82 24.77
N LYS A 483 12.38 13.16 24.91
CA LYS A 483 11.90 12.17 23.93
C LYS A 483 11.26 12.82 22.71
N PRO A 484 11.36 12.19 21.51
CA PRO A 484 10.64 12.67 20.33
C PRO A 484 9.13 12.81 20.57
N SER A 485 8.50 11.89 21.29
CA SER A 485 7.08 11.98 21.63
C SER A 485 6.71 13.25 22.38
N ALA A 486 7.52 13.67 23.35
CA ALA A 486 7.26 14.87 24.14
C ALA A 486 7.30 16.13 23.26
N LEU A 487 8.27 16.19 22.34
CA LEU A 487 8.36 17.28 21.37
C LEU A 487 7.17 17.26 20.40
N MET A 488 6.85 16.11 19.82
CA MET A 488 5.74 15.98 18.86
C MET A 488 4.39 16.25 19.51
N ALA A 489 4.17 15.84 20.75
CA ALA A 489 2.97 16.17 21.51
C ALA A 489 2.83 17.68 21.74
N ALA A 490 3.93 18.37 22.08
CA ALA A 490 3.93 19.82 22.26
C ALA A 490 3.68 20.57 20.95
N VAL A 491 4.34 20.16 19.85
CA VAL A 491 4.10 20.72 18.51
C VAL A 491 2.66 20.49 18.09
N HIS A 492 2.17 19.26 18.24
CA HIS A 492 0.80 18.93 17.90
C HIS A 492 -0.17 19.81 18.71
N ALA A 493 -0.06 19.87 20.03
CA ALA A 493 -0.92 20.71 20.87
C ALA A 493 -0.92 22.21 20.45
N ALA A 494 0.22 22.72 19.99
CA ALA A 494 0.37 24.12 19.55
C ALA A 494 0.06 24.37 18.07
N ARG A 495 -0.23 23.34 17.25
CA ARG A 495 -0.33 23.42 15.78
C ARG A 495 -1.32 24.45 15.22
N ARG A 496 -2.30 24.86 16.04
CA ARG A 496 -3.33 25.86 15.71
C ARG A 496 -3.15 27.18 16.48
N ALA A 497 -2.03 27.36 17.16
CA ALA A 497 -1.74 28.51 18.00
C ALA A 497 -0.53 29.28 17.45
N GLY A 498 -0.65 30.61 17.36
CA GLY A 498 0.50 31.51 17.22
C GLY A 498 1.09 31.72 15.83
N ASP A 499 0.79 30.89 14.82
CA ASP A 499 1.25 31.09 13.43
C ASP A 499 0.11 30.96 12.41
N PRO A 500 -0.28 32.05 11.71
CA PRO A 500 -1.40 32.01 10.77
C PRO A 500 -1.21 31.05 9.58
N GLU A 501 0.01 30.89 9.07
CA GLU A 501 0.28 30.00 7.93
C GLU A 501 0.11 28.54 8.34
N LEU A 502 0.63 28.18 9.52
CA LEU A 502 0.50 26.82 10.04
C LEU A 502 -0.94 26.49 10.43
N THR A 503 -1.64 27.41 11.08
CA THR A 503 -3.07 27.24 11.41
C THR A 503 -3.90 27.03 10.15
N ALA A 504 -3.64 27.79 9.08
CA ALA A 504 -4.32 27.62 7.80
C ALA A 504 -4.00 26.26 7.14
N LEU A 505 -2.75 25.79 7.24
CA LEU A 505 -2.33 24.49 6.72
C LEU A 505 -3.08 23.33 7.39
N TYR A 506 -3.16 23.32 8.73
CA TYR A 506 -3.91 22.29 9.47
C TYR A 506 -5.42 22.40 9.27
N ALA A 507 -5.97 23.62 9.25
CA ALA A 507 -7.40 23.84 8.99
C ALA A 507 -7.79 23.31 7.60
N GLY A 508 -7.02 23.64 6.56
CA GLY A 508 -7.25 23.13 5.21
C GLY A 508 -7.17 21.60 5.15
N PHE A 509 -6.18 20.98 5.79
CA PHE A 509 -6.06 19.53 5.84
C PHE A 509 -7.27 18.86 6.52
N ARG A 510 -7.74 19.43 7.64
CA ARG A 510 -8.93 18.94 8.34
C ARG A 510 -10.19 19.10 7.47
N ASP A 511 -10.36 20.26 6.85
CA ASP A 511 -11.51 20.57 6.00
C ASP A 511 -11.55 19.68 4.77
N GLU A 512 -10.41 19.40 4.13
CA GLU A 512 -10.31 18.48 2.99
C GLU A 512 -10.49 17.02 3.41
N THR A 513 -9.99 16.63 4.59
CA THR A 513 -10.28 15.32 5.18
C THR A 513 -11.78 15.15 5.39
N HIS A 514 -12.51 16.17 5.85
CA HIS A 514 -13.96 16.10 6.03
C HIS A 514 -14.74 16.15 4.71
N SER A 515 -14.46 17.15 3.87
CA SER A 515 -15.22 17.42 2.64
C SER A 515 -15.03 16.39 1.54
N SER A 516 -13.95 15.61 1.57
CA SER A 516 -13.75 14.48 0.66
C SER A 516 -14.55 13.23 1.06
N LEU A 517 -15.17 13.20 2.24
CA LEU A 517 -15.90 12.06 2.77
C LEU A 517 -17.41 12.23 2.60
N TRP A 518 -18.01 11.32 1.85
CA TRP A 518 -19.42 11.31 1.52
C TRP A 518 -20.20 10.38 2.45
N SER A 519 -21.38 10.81 2.90
CA SER A 519 -22.27 9.99 3.74
C SER A 519 -23.02 8.91 2.96
N SER A 520 -23.22 9.12 1.67
CA SER A 520 -23.94 8.21 0.78
C SER A 520 -23.02 7.82 -0.38
N ARG A 521 -22.96 6.52 -0.66
CA ARG A 521 -22.26 5.99 -1.83
C ARG A 521 -22.93 6.45 -3.12
N ASP A 522 -24.26 6.41 -3.16
CA ASP A 522 -25.05 6.77 -4.35
C ASP A 522 -24.92 8.26 -4.70
N ASP A 523 -24.83 9.14 -3.69
CA ASP A 523 -24.62 10.58 -3.91
C ASP A 523 -23.24 10.83 -4.51
N LEU A 524 -22.21 10.12 -4.00
CA LEU A 524 -20.86 10.17 -4.54
C LEU A 524 -20.82 9.63 -5.97
N GLU A 525 -21.45 8.48 -6.25
CA GLU A 525 -21.53 7.91 -7.60
C GLU A 525 -22.22 8.88 -8.57
N THR A 526 -23.31 9.53 -8.13
CA THR A 526 -24.02 10.56 -8.91
C THR A 526 -23.13 11.77 -9.21
N PHE A 527 -22.37 12.23 -8.21
CA PHE A 527 -21.41 13.32 -8.40
C PHE A 527 -20.31 12.96 -9.41
N ILE A 528 -19.73 11.76 -9.30
CA ILE A 528 -18.66 11.32 -10.21
C ILE A 528 -19.19 11.09 -11.63
N ALA A 529 -20.42 10.60 -11.77
CA ALA A 529 -21.07 10.39 -13.07
C ALA A 529 -21.42 11.71 -13.78
N THR A 530 -21.33 12.87 -13.11
CA THR A 530 -21.50 14.17 -13.75
C THR A 530 -20.42 14.38 -14.83
N PRO A 531 -20.79 14.81 -16.06
CA PRO A 531 -19.83 15.01 -17.14
C PRO A 531 -18.63 15.89 -16.74
N GLY A 532 -17.42 15.44 -17.04
CA GLY A 532 -16.17 16.12 -16.73
C GLY A 532 -15.64 15.89 -15.32
N THR A 533 -16.39 15.29 -14.39
CA THR A 533 -15.89 15.05 -13.02
C THR A 533 -14.71 14.07 -13.01
N VAL A 534 -14.77 12.99 -13.79
CA VAL A 534 -13.65 12.03 -13.88
C VAL A 534 -12.39 12.68 -14.46
N ASP A 535 -12.52 13.60 -15.41
CA ASP A 535 -11.38 14.34 -15.96
C ASP A 535 -10.70 15.22 -14.90
N ARG A 536 -11.48 15.75 -13.94
CA ARG A 536 -10.96 16.50 -12.78
C ARG A 536 -10.19 15.58 -11.81
N TYR A 537 -10.59 14.32 -11.67
CA TYR A 537 -9.79 13.33 -10.94
C TYR A 537 -8.50 12.98 -11.69
N ILE A 538 -8.59 12.75 -13.01
CA ILE A 538 -7.44 12.42 -13.87
C ILE A 538 -6.41 13.55 -13.87
N SER A 539 -6.85 14.81 -13.98
CA SER A 539 -5.97 15.99 -13.94
C SER A 539 -5.33 16.23 -12.57
N GLY A 540 -5.84 15.56 -11.52
CA GLY A 540 -5.47 15.80 -10.14
C GLY A 540 -6.08 17.08 -9.56
N GLU A 541 -7.16 17.62 -10.12
CA GLU A 541 -7.93 18.63 -9.40
C GLU A 541 -8.63 18.00 -8.17
N LEU A 542 -9.11 16.75 -8.31
CA LEU A 542 -9.77 15.96 -7.28
C LEU A 542 -9.00 14.66 -6.98
N GLY A 543 -9.27 14.06 -5.82
CA GLY A 543 -8.81 12.70 -5.46
C GLY A 543 -7.30 12.53 -5.25
N ASN A 544 -6.57 13.63 -5.06
CA ASN A 544 -5.22 13.54 -4.54
C ASN A 544 -5.24 13.07 -3.10
N ASN A 545 -4.18 12.36 -2.71
CA ASN A 545 -3.96 12.05 -1.31
C ASN A 545 -3.69 13.36 -0.55
N GLU A 546 -4.62 13.72 0.32
CA GLU A 546 -4.61 14.91 1.15
C GLU A 546 -3.30 15.01 1.95
N LEU A 547 -2.83 13.92 2.54
CA LEU A 547 -1.62 13.91 3.35
C LEU A 547 -0.39 14.33 2.54
N PHE A 548 -0.27 13.86 1.29
CA PHE A 548 0.84 14.23 0.41
C PHE A 548 0.76 15.68 -0.06
N LYS A 549 -0.44 16.19 -0.33
CA LYS A 549 -0.67 17.58 -0.71
C LYS A 549 -0.23 18.54 0.39
N TYR A 550 -0.71 18.33 1.63
CA TYR A 550 -0.38 19.23 2.75
C TYR A 550 1.06 19.04 3.26
N ARG A 551 1.65 17.84 3.09
CA ARG A 551 3.08 17.65 3.29
C ARG A 551 3.92 18.46 2.31
N ALA A 552 3.58 18.45 1.03
CA ALA A 552 4.27 19.27 0.02
C ALA A 552 4.11 20.76 0.30
N GLN A 553 2.91 21.21 0.68
CA GLN A 553 2.68 22.59 1.10
C GLN A 553 3.58 22.96 2.29
N GLY A 554 3.68 22.08 3.30
CA GLY A 554 4.57 22.25 4.43
C GLY A 554 6.03 22.43 4.01
N PHE A 555 6.54 21.51 3.17
CA PHE A 555 7.95 21.50 2.81
C PHE A 555 8.39 22.58 1.84
N PHE A 556 7.53 23.02 0.93
CA PHE A 556 7.90 24.01 -0.08
C PHE A 556 7.43 25.43 0.25
N HIS A 557 6.40 25.59 1.08
CA HIS A 557 5.75 26.89 1.30
C HIS A 557 5.69 27.33 2.77
N THR A 558 5.75 26.41 3.74
CA THR A 558 5.49 26.74 5.16
C THR A 558 6.69 26.46 6.08
N GLN A 559 7.89 26.27 5.53
CA GLN A 559 9.10 25.90 6.29
C GLN A 559 9.41 26.83 7.47
N LYS A 560 9.25 28.15 7.30
CA LYS A 560 9.51 29.12 8.38
C LYS A 560 8.61 28.88 9.60
N ALA A 561 7.31 28.68 9.36
CA ALA A 561 6.35 28.40 10.42
C ALA A 561 6.60 27.03 11.07
N LEU A 562 6.98 26.00 10.28
CA LEU A 562 7.37 24.68 10.80
C LEU A 562 8.57 24.79 11.76
N HIS A 563 9.62 25.51 11.38
CA HIS A 563 10.78 25.70 12.25
C HIS A 563 10.39 26.45 13.52
N ARG A 564 9.64 27.55 13.39
CA ARG A 564 9.22 28.37 14.53
C ARG A 564 8.46 27.56 15.59
N ILE A 565 7.45 26.79 15.20
CA ILE A 565 6.66 26.00 16.17
C ILE A 565 7.53 24.91 16.82
N LEU A 566 8.35 24.22 16.03
CA LEU A 566 9.18 23.11 16.50
C LEU A 566 10.23 23.58 17.50
N PHE A 567 10.97 24.64 17.17
CA PHE A 567 12.01 25.19 18.05
C PHE A 567 11.42 25.91 19.27
N THR A 568 10.21 26.47 19.16
CA THR A 568 9.47 26.98 20.33
C THR A 568 9.08 25.85 21.28
N ALA A 569 8.55 24.74 20.76
CA ALA A 569 8.24 23.56 21.55
C ALA A 569 9.52 22.99 22.21
N ALA A 570 10.64 22.93 21.49
CA ALA A 570 11.92 22.50 22.04
C ALA A 570 12.38 23.38 23.22
N ARG A 571 12.33 24.71 23.08
CA ARG A 571 12.64 25.65 24.17
C ARG A 571 11.74 25.42 25.39
N GLN A 572 10.44 25.19 25.18
CA GLN A 572 9.49 24.91 26.27
C GLN A 572 9.80 23.60 27.00
N GLN A 573 10.23 22.55 26.28
CA GLN A 573 10.64 21.29 26.90
C GLN A 573 11.95 21.42 27.71
N MET A 574 12.87 22.29 27.28
CA MET A 574 14.14 22.54 27.97
C MET A 574 14.02 23.51 29.15
N ALA A 575 13.08 24.47 29.11
CA ALA A 575 12.90 25.50 30.13
C ALA A 575 12.78 25.00 31.59
N PRO A 576 12.04 23.91 31.91
CA PRO A 576 11.94 23.42 33.28
C PRO A 576 13.20 22.67 33.77
N MET A 577 14.16 22.40 32.90
CA MET A 577 15.35 21.61 33.25
C MET A 577 16.39 22.50 33.90
N VAL A 578 16.77 22.18 35.15
CA VAL A 578 17.81 22.89 35.91
C VAL A 578 19.17 22.88 35.20
N THR A 579 19.39 21.91 34.31
CA THR A 579 20.63 21.71 33.55
C THR A 579 20.73 22.52 32.26
N THR A 580 19.69 23.26 31.86
CA THR A 580 19.70 24.07 30.63
C THR A 580 20.59 25.30 30.82
N THR A 581 21.64 25.40 30.00
CA THR A 581 22.62 26.49 30.03
C THR A 581 22.29 27.60 29.02
N ALA A 582 22.81 28.81 29.24
CA ALA A 582 22.68 29.91 28.27
C ALA A 582 23.29 29.54 26.91
N LEU A 583 24.44 28.87 26.91
CA LEU A 583 25.11 28.38 25.71
C LEU A 583 24.22 27.44 24.89
N GLU A 584 23.43 26.59 25.53
CA GLU A 584 22.50 25.68 24.84
C GLU A 584 21.29 26.40 24.26
N LEU A 585 20.83 27.48 24.90
CA LEU A 585 19.77 28.33 24.35
C LEU A 585 20.26 29.11 23.13
N ASP A 586 21.50 29.63 23.18
CA ASP A 586 22.17 30.26 22.04
C ASP A 586 22.35 29.25 20.91
N TYR A 587 22.84 28.04 21.21
CA TYR A 587 22.94 26.94 20.27
C TYR A 587 21.61 26.63 19.59
N LEU A 588 20.52 26.52 20.37
CA LEU A 588 19.20 26.19 19.83
C LEU A 588 18.68 27.29 18.90
N ALA A 589 18.95 28.56 19.21
CA ALA A 589 18.61 29.69 18.34
C ALA A 589 19.42 29.69 17.04
N GLU A 590 20.70 29.31 17.09
CA GLU A 590 21.53 29.15 15.90
C GLU A 590 21.16 27.91 15.07
N LEU A 591 20.83 26.80 15.73
CA LEU A 591 20.40 25.56 15.09
C LEU A 591 19.10 25.76 14.31
N GLU A 592 18.17 26.57 14.83
CA GLU A 592 16.94 26.94 14.10
C GLU A 592 17.27 27.61 12.77
N ARG A 593 18.19 28.59 12.77
CA ARG A 593 18.61 29.30 11.57
C ARG A 593 19.37 28.38 10.62
N TYR A 594 20.32 27.59 11.13
CA TYR A 594 21.07 26.61 10.34
C TYR A 594 20.13 25.63 9.63
N SER A 595 19.20 25.04 10.40
CA SER A 595 18.20 24.09 9.90
C SER A 595 17.29 24.72 8.83
N LEU A 596 16.81 25.94 9.06
CA LEU A 596 15.95 26.66 8.14
C LEU A 596 16.66 27.02 6.83
N LEU A 597 17.91 27.45 6.88
CA LEU A 597 18.69 27.79 5.69
C LEU A 597 18.94 26.57 4.82
N LYS A 598 19.12 25.38 5.41
CA LYS A 598 19.23 24.13 4.63
C LYS A 598 17.93 23.73 3.93
N LYS A 599 16.79 24.10 4.49
CA LYS A 599 15.46 23.56 4.11
C LYS A 599 14.54 24.58 3.43
N SER A 600 14.99 25.82 3.30
CA SER A 600 14.22 26.89 2.65
C SER A 600 14.59 27.01 1.18
N ALA A 601 13.65 27.53 0.40
CA ALA A 601 13.81 27.78 -1.03
C ALA A 601 14.37 26.55 -1.79
N LEU A 602 13.80 25.36 -1.53
CA LEU A 602 14.29 24.07 -2.06
C LEU A 602 14.28 23.98 -3.59
N LEU A 603 13.52 24.83 -4.27
CA LEU A 603 13.45 24.89 -5.74
C LEU A 603 14.35 25.98 -6.33
N ALA A 604 14.89 26.89 -5.51
CA ALA A 604 15.75 27.98 -5.93
C ALA A 604 17.22 27.53 -5.99
N VAL A 605 17.52 26.62 -6.91
CA VAL A 605 18.82 25.92 -6.98
C VAL A 605 20.01 26.85 -7.26
N ASP A 606 19.77 28.02 -7.85
CA ASP A 606 20.80 29.02 -8.18
C ASP A 606 21.04 30.05 -7.05
N GLU A 607 20.23 30.01 -6.00
CA GLU A 607 20.38 30.93 -4.86
C GLU A 607 21.47 30.41 -3.91
N THR A 608 22.30 31.30 -3.37
CA THR A 608 23.21 30.99 -2.26
C THR A 608 22.80 31.82 -1.06
N LEU A 609 22.50 31.15 0.06
CA LEU A 609 22.17 31.82 1.31
C LEU A 609 23.41 31.85 2.21
N SER A 610 23.50 32.80 3.13
CA SER A 610 24.60 32.86 4.10
C SER A 610 24.17 33.43 5.44
N ASP A 611 24.75 32.93 6.52
CA ASP A 611 24.58 33.47 7.87
C ASP A 611 25.85 33.20 8.71
N ASN A 612 25.96 33.88 9.85
CA ASN A 612 27.07 33.72 10.80
C ASN A 612 26.67 32.84 11.98
N PHE A 613 27.58 31.94 12.36
CA PHE A 613 27.38 30.96 13.42
C PHE A 613 28.54 30.97 14.41
N SER A 614 28.22 30.95 15.70
CA SER A 614 29.17 30.75 16.79
C SER A 614 29.46 29.28 17.09
N PHE A 615 28.76 28.35 16.45
CA PHE A 615 29.00 26.90 16.56
C PHE A 615 29.49 26.29 15.24
N ASP A 616 30.32 25.26 15.33
CA ASP A 616 30.75 24.45 14.19
C ASP A 616 29.65 23.45 13.78
N PHE A 617 28.63 23.95 13.09
CA PHE A 617 27.54 23.11 12.60
C PHE A 617 27.95 22.07 11.57
N MET A 618 29.05 22.28 10.84
CA MET A 618 29.56 21.28 9.90
C MET A 618 30.18 20.09 10.64
N ALA A 619 30.97 20.35 11.70
CA ALA A 619 31.50 19.30 12.55
C ALA A 619 30.39 18.56 13.32
N LEU A 620 29.41 19.30 13.86
CA LEU A 620 28.23 18.71 14.51
C LEU A 620 27.44 17.82 13.54
N GLU A 621 27.22 18.27 12.30
CA GLU A 621 26.53 17.47 11.28
C GLU A 621 27.30 16.18 10.95
N LYS A 622 28.62 16.25 10.85
CA LYS A 622 29.48 15.06 10.66
C LYS A 622 29.39 14.10 11.86
N ALA A 623 29.22 14.61 13.06
CA ALA A 623 28.96 13.83 14.28
C ALA A 623 27.49 13.40 14.43
N GLY A 624 26.62 13.71 13.45
CA GLY A 624 25.20 13.41 13.51
C GLY A 624 24.45 14.16 14.61
N PHE A 625 24.98 15.30 15.08
CA PHE A 625 24.43 16.10 16.17
C PHE A 625 24.32 15.37 17.53
N HIS A 626 25.18 14.36 17.73
CA HIS A 626 25.29 13.65 19.02
C HIS A 626 26.31 14.27 19.97
N ASP A 627 27.15 15.19 19.49
CA ASP A 627 28.12 15.90 20.33
C ASP A 627 27.46 17.05 21.08
N HIS A 628 27.98 17.33 22.28
CA HIS A 628 27.51 18.45 23.08
C HIS A 628 27.92 19.80 22.45
N PRO A 629 27.03 20.80 22.35
CA PRO A 629 27.34 22.08 21.67
C PRO A 629 28.62 22.77 22.17
N ALA A 630 28.91 22.64 23.47
CA ALA A 630 30.12 23.21 24.08
C ALA A 630 31.44 22.72 23.46
N SER A 631 31.52 21.49 22.94
CA SER A 631 32.74 20.99 22.27
C SER A 631 32.94 21.58 20.87
N HIS A 632 31.93 22.24 20.33
CA HIS A 632 31.89 22.82 18.99
C HIS A 632 31.64 24.33 19.00
N HIS A 633 31.75 24.98 20.16
CA HIS A 633 31.63 26.43 20.27
C HIS A 633 32.93 27.10 19.78
N LEU A 634 32.80 28.01 18.84
CA LEU A 634 33.92 28.66 18.16
C LEU A 634 34.42 29.87 18.93
N ALA A 635 35.74 30.08 18.92
CA ALA A 635 36.34 31.29 19.49
C ALA A 635 35.95 32.57 18.71
N ARG A 636 35.58 32.42 17.43
CA ARG A 636 35.06 33.47 16.54
C ARG A 636 33.99 32.88 15.65
N SER A 637 32.91 33.62 15.43
CA SER A 637 31.86 33.18 14.51
C SER A 637 32.41 32.94 13.11
N GLN A 638 31.89 31.91 12.45
CA GLN A 638 32.17 31.57 11.07
C GLN A 638 30.97 31.90 10.18
N THR A 639 31.23 32.40 8.98
CA THR A 639 30.20 32.55 7.96
C THR A 639 30.05 31.24 7.19
N LEU A 640 28.83 30.72 7.12
CA LEU A 640 28.50 29.56 6.29
C LEU A 640 27.65 30.00 5.11
N GLN A 641 27.92 29.39 3.96
CA GLN A 641 27.09 29.45 2.75
C GLN A 641 26.27 28.17 2.58
N PHE A 642 25.07 28.32 2.04
CA PHE A 642 24.11 27.24 1.80
C PHE A 642 23.67 27.23 0.34
N ASP A 643 24.09 26.21 -0.38
CA ASP A 643 23.81 26.02 -1.81
C ASP A 643 23.49 24.56 -2.12
N HIS A 644 22.87 24.33 -3.27
CA HIS A 644 22.67 23.00 -3.81
C HIS A 644 23.92 22.56 -4.57
N SER A 645 24.38 21.32 -4.36
CA SER A 645 25.46 20.76 -5.18
C SER A 645 25.00 20.54 -6.63
N ALA A 646 25.94 20.36 -7.56
CA ALA A 646 25.62 20.10 -8.97
C ALA A 646 24.67 18.90 -9.13
N GLU A 647 24.91 17.82 -8.38
CA GLU A 647 24.07 16.62 -8.38
C GLU A 647 22.67 16.90 -7.85
N GLN A 648 22.53 17.79 -6.86
CA GLN A 648 21.24 18.18 -6.32
C GLN A 648 20.47 19.06 -7.31
N CYS A 649 21.15 19.98 -7.99
CA CYS A 649 20.56 20.80 -9.05
C CYS A 649 20.02 19.91 -10.18
N GLU A 650 20.79 18.93 -10.64
CA GLU A 650 20.35 17.96 -11.65
C GLU A 650 19.15 17.13 -11.19
N LEU A 651 19.19 16.63 -9.95
CA LEU A 651 18.10 15.86 -9.35
C LEU A 651 16.80 16.68 -9.28
N ILE A 652 16.88 17.90 -8.74
CA ILE A 652 15.73 18.81 -8.60
C ILE A 652 15.19 19.18 -9.98
N ALA A 653 16.06 19.50 -10.95
CA ALA A 653 15.66 19.81 -12.31
C ALA A 653 14.96 18.63 -13.00
N SER A 654 15.45 17.39 -12.80
CA SER A 654 14.81 16.18 -13.33
C SER A 654 13.41 16.00 -12.74
N TYR A 655 13.24 16.20 -11.44
CA TYR A 655 11.95 16.10 -10.78
C TYR A 655 10.96 17.19 -11.24
N ILE A 656 11.41 18.44 -11.34
CA ILE A 656 10.59 19.54 -11.86
C ILE A 656 10.19 19.27 -13.31
N LYS A 657 11.11 18.78 -14.14
CA LYS A 657 10.82 18.41 -15.54
C LYS A 657 9.77 17.29 -15.61
N GLN A 658 9.84 16.31 -14.72
CA GLN A 658 8.96 15.15 -14.74
C GLN A 658 7.56 15.45 -14.17
N TYR A 659 7.48 16.23 -13.09
CA TYR A 659 6.24 16.39 -12.33
C TYR A 659 5.70 17.83 -12.30
N GLY A 660 6.50 18.82 -12.71
CA GLY A 660 6.16 20.24 -12.63
C GLY A 660 6.26 20.81 -11.21
N THR A 661 5.91 22.08 -11.07
CA THR A 661 5.94 22.85 -9.82
C THR A 661 4.55 23.15 -9.25
N THR A 662 3.49 22.57 -9.82
CA THR A 662 2.15 22.62 -9.22
C THR A 662 2.16 21.89 -7.88
N LEU A 663 1.21 22.17 -6.98
CA LEU A 663 1.17 21.51 -5.67
C LEU A 663 1.09 19.97 -5.79
N ASN A 664 0.39 19.46 -6.82
CA ASN A 664 0.35 18.03 -7.11
C ASN A 664 1.71 17.50 -7.59
N GLY A 665 2.38 18.25 -8.46
CA GLY A 665 3.74 17.95 -8.90
C GLY A 665 4.70 17.87 -7.73
N LEU A 666 4.67 18.88 -6.85
CA LEU A 666 5.46 18.93 -5.62
C LEU A 666 5.13 17.77 -4.67
N GLY A 667 3.86 17.38 -4.54
CA GLY A 667 3.44 16.17 -3.83
C GLY A 667 4.10 14.90 -4.37
N ARG A 668 4.18 14.76 -5.69
CA ARG A 668 4.87 13.62 -6.34
C ARG A 668 6.38 13.65 -6.09
N ILE A 669 7.00 14.83 -6.08
CA ILE A 669 8.42 15.00 -5.76
C ILE A 669 8.70 14.53 -4.33
N VAL A 670 7.91 14.98 -3.35
CA VAL A 670 8.07 14.56 -1.94
C VAL A 670 7.86 13.05 -1.77
N LEU A 671 6.92 12.46 -2.51
CA LEU A 671 6.64 11.02 -2.43
C LEU A 671 7.77 10.16 -3.02
N ARG A 672 8.41 10.63 -4.10
CA ARG A 672 9.39 9.85 -4.88
C ARG A 672 10.84 10.14 -4.52
N SER A 673 11.11 11.27 -3.86
CA SER A 673 12.46 11.65 -3.46
C SER A 673 12.72 11.29 -2.00
N HIS A 674 13.98 11.03 -1.68
CA HIS A 674 14.43 11.21 -0.30
C HIS A 674 14.56 12.71 -0.06
N VAL A 675 13.61 13.31 0.65
CA VAL A 675 13.53 14.78 0.86
C VAL A 675 14.85 15.40 1.33
N ASN A 676 15.64 14.67 2.13
CA ASN A 676 16.97 15.12 2.58
C ASN A 676 17.96 15.40 1.43
N LYS A 677 17.78 14.75 0.27
CA LYS A 677 18.58 15.01 -0.94
C LYS A 677 18.25 16.35 -1.60
N LEU A 678 17.12 16.97 -1.25
CA LEU A 678 16.71 18.29 -1.75
C LEU A 678 17.25 19.43 -0.87
N HIS A 679 17.75 19.15 0.34
CA HIS A 679 18.24 20.17 1.27
C HIS A 679 19.61 20.71 0.81
N ARG A 680 19.84 22.01 0.98
CA ARG A 680 21.11 22.66 0.66
C ARG A 680 22.25 22.10 1.52
N GLN A 681 23.47 22.12 1.00
CA GLN A 681 24.69 21.80 1.73
C GLN A 681 25.27 23.06 2.36
N ALA A 682 25.87 22.92 3.54
CA ALA A 682 26.59 24.01 4.20
C ALA A 682 28.09 23.94 3.85
N ARG A 683 28.71 25.07 3.55
CA ARG A 683 30.16 25.22 3.35
C ARG A 683 30.68 26.49 3.99
N THR A 684 31.94 26.48 4.42
CA THR A 684 32.62 27.70 4.88
C THR A 684 32.96 28.60 3.71
N CYS A 685 32.77 29.92 3.91
CA CYS A 685 33.23 30.97 3.01
C CYS A 685 34.76 31.05 2.91
#